data_AF-A0A8W8N7S2-F1
#
_entry.id   AF-A0A8W8N7S2-F1
#
_cell.length_a   1.000
_cell.length_b   1.000
_cell.length_c   1.000
_cell.angle_alpha   90.00
_cell.angle_beta   90.00
_cell.angle_gamma   90.00
#
_symmetry.space_group_name_H-M   'P 1'
#
loop_
_entity.id
_entity.type
_entity.pdbx_description
1 polymer ?
#
loop_
_entity_poly.entity_id
_entity_poly.type
_entity_poly.pdbx_seq_one_letter_code
_entity_poly.pdbx_strand_id
1 'polypeptide(L)'
;MSSIPHLKYHIDDKNLFETAKDIILHAKPSWERSDIKFKVFDEGITNKLVGGYRGASFAQARDVVLIRVYGEKTDLIIDRNAEKQNMSELAEAGMCPPVYATFDNGLVYGFAPGVTLDEKTVRVETIRKLIAKEMARLHTVNPRHIPCRKSALFDKLRDWLKIMPDSFSNPKMNETFKEKILKKEDLEKELSELEKCIESLGYPAVFSHNDLLLKNIIYNKEEGKVTFIDQEYGMYNYQPFDIGNHFCEYAGIGDVTDYSLYPDKDYQLPWIREYLQEWSRLTGGAEVTDADVWKMYCGVNKCALAAHFFWAIWGLIQAKYSAIDFDYLGYAIIRWRSPVNFLLILDVERVVNGNGRNSFYLGVLPWEEPKRGKDVSQRLEELLASKLFEKLKRQDPDFSKKVIPVTGDILHENLGVSQKDEERVINDVSVVFHSAATVKFDEEMKLAVEMNVVGVNRMIQFCKKIKNLEVLLHVSTAYCNCNVKYIDEKVYEPPLAPHKLLDACEWMDGDVLNTLTPKMIGNRPNTYTYTKAIAEYLLYQNKEELPVVIFRPSIVGASWNEPVPGWVDNYNGPTGLLAAIGNGLLRVMKGDFYGTSDIIPVDIASNMMIAVAWDNVVYKSDELKVYHCTTGQMNKFTWGQMERMSHECFMKNPVNTVARIPNPRFTKSYVWHEVCVLFDHVLPAYLMDMMMWVSGKRPIFVKIQDKLRKAVGSLDYFTQNEWVFSNKNLDDLLNKMTPEDRKTFNFNVKSIHWPTYMESYCLGIKRFVLREELSELSKARQTLKRLQRINFAVNVFLFIAVWRLLINRVAVARTLWNFLLGWAIRIFKRMPKVAKSS
;
A
#
# COMPACT_ATOMS: atom_id res chain seq x y z
N MET A 1 -58.17 3.87 -5.39
CA MET A 1 -57.17 4.95 -5.46
C MET A 1 -57.85 6.15 -6.06
N SER A 2 -57.84 7.30 -5.38
CA SER A 2 -58.19 8.55 -6.05
C SER A 2 -57.06 8.83 -7.04
N SER A 3 -57.35 8.87 -8.33
CA SER A 3 -56.35 9.20 -9.35
C SER A 3 -55.88 10.64 -9.11
N ILE A 4 -54.57 10.87 -8.99
CA ILE A 4 -54.01 12.22 -8.87
C ILE A 4 -54.52 13.04 -10.06
N PRO A 5 -55.21 14.17 -9.82
CA PRO A 5 -55.73 15.01 -10.90
C PRO A 5 -54.61 15.47 -11.83
N HIS A 6 -54.86 15.45 -13.14
CA HIS A 6 -53.96 16.03 -14.14
C HIS A 6 -54.58 17.29 -14.72
N LEU A 7 -53.89 18.41 -14.57
CA LEU A 7 -54.30 19.73 -15.03
C LEU A 7 -53.60 20.06 -16.33
N LYS A 8 -54.34 20.52 -17.34
CA LYS A 8 -53.79 20.91 -18.65
C LYS A 8 -53.15 22.30 -18.59
N TYR A 9 -52.06 22.41 -17.85
CA TYR A 9 -51.23 23.62 -17.77
C TYR A 9 -49.79 23.29 -18.14
N HIS A 10 -49.15 24.24 -18.81
CA HIS A 10 -47.72 24.23 -19.10
C HIS A 10 -47.10 25.49 -18.51
N ILE A 11 -45.99 25.34 -17.79
CA ILE A 11 -45.28 26.46 -17.15
C ILE A 11 -43.97 26.75 -17.89
N ASP A 12 -43.78 28.01 -18.26
CA ASP A 12 -42.56 28.54 -18.86
C ASP A 12 -42.10 29.82 -18.11
N ASP A 13 -40.83 30.22 -18.31
CA ASP A 13 -40.21 31.29 -17.51
C ASP A 13 -40.94 32.64 -17.59
N LYS A 14 -41.72 32.86 -18.66
CA LYS A 14 -42.48 34.09 -18.87
C LYS A 14 -43.83 34.11 -18.14
N ASN A 15 -44.39 32.95 -17.78
CA ASN A 15 -45.71 32.84 -17.17
C ASN A 15 -45.74 32.14 -15.80
N LEU A 16 -44.56 31.76 -15.27
CA LEU A 16 -44.38 30.99 -14.04
C LEU A 16 -45.35 31.36 -12.92
N PHE A 17 -45.36 32.62 -12.48
CA PHE A 17 -46.17 33.03 -11.33
C PHE A 17 -47.68 33.11 -11.62
N GLU A 18 -48.09 33.45 -12.84
CA GLU A 18 -49.51 33.55 -13.16
C GLU A 18 -50.14 32.17 -13.31
N THR A 19 -49.50 31.28 -14.09
CA THR A 19 -49.94 29.89 -14.22
C THR A 19 -49.84 29.15 -12.87
N ALA A 20 -48.84 29.46 -12.05
CA ALA A 20 -48.71 28.91 -10.70
C ALA A 20 -49.92 29.25 -9.79
N LYS A 21 -50.45 30.48 -9.86
CA LYS A 21 -51.65 30.85 -9.07
C LYS A 21 -52.84 29.98 -9.45
N ASP A 22 -53.06 29.77 -10.75
CA ASP A 22 -54.15 28.92 -11.26
C ASP A 22 -54.03 27.47 -10.75
N ILE A 23 -52.83 26.91 -10.80
CA ILE A 23 -52.55 25.55 -10.31
C ILE A 23 -52.73 25.46 -8.79
N ILE A 24 -52.27 26.45 -8.02
CA ILE A 24 -52.43 26.47 -6.55
C ILE A 24 -53.90 26.51 -6.15
N LEU A 25 -54.75 27.27 -6.86
CA LEU A 25 -56.18 27.34 -6.56
C LEU A 25 -56.89 25.99 -6.75
N HIS A 26 -56.38 25.11 -7.61
CA HIS A 26 -56.87 23.73 -7.69
C HIS A 26 -56.48 22.90 -6.46
N ALA A 27 -55.25 23.07 -5.96
CA ALA A 27 -54.76 22.39 -4.76
C ALA A 27 -55.40 22.94 -3.46
N LYS A 28 -55.71 24.24 -3.43
CA LYS A 28 -56.27 24.97 -2.28
C LYS A 28 -57.43 25.88 -2.75
N PRO A 29 -58.64 25.32 -3.01
CA PRO A 29 -59.77 26.10 -3.53
C PRO A 29 -60.28 27.22 -2.61
N SER A 30 -59.93 27.18 -1.32
CA SER A 30 -60.29 28.20 -0.33
C SER A 30 -59.38 29.42 -0.32
N TRP A 31 -58.34 29.45 -1.16
CA TRP A 31 -57.42 30.58 -1.26
C TRP A 31 -57.95 31.62 -2.25
N GLU A 32 -57.69 32.90 -1.98
CA GLU A 32 -57.98 33.98 -2.94
C GLU A 32 -56.77 34.25 -3.82
N ARG A 33 -56.98 34.43 -5.13
CA ARG A 33 -55.89 34.61 -6.11
C ARG A 33 -54.95 35.78 -5.76
N SER A 34 -55.49 36.87 -5.23
CA SER A 34 -54.74 38.09 -4.85
C SER A 34 -53.85 37.91 -3.63
N ASP A 35 -54.15 36.93 -2.77
CA ASP A 35 -53.42 36.69 -1.52
C ASP A 35 -52.21 35.78 -1.70
N ILE A 36 -52.07 35.15 -2.87
CA ILE A 36 -51.00 34.21 -3.16
C ILE A 36 -49.71 34.97 -3.41
N LYS A 37 -48.77 34.78 -2.49
CA LYS A 37 -47.38 35.24 -2.62
C LYS A 37 -46.49 34.05 -2.96
N PHE A 38 -45.33 34.36 -3.55
CA PHE A 38 -44.39 33.33 -3.99
C PHE A 38 -43.02 33.47 -3.32
N LYS A 39 -42.37 32.33 -3.11
CA LYS A 39 -40.94 32.19 -2.82
C LYS A 39 -40.34 31.24 -3.84
N VAL A 40 -39.28 31.67 -4.52
CA VAL A 40 -38.50 30.81 -5.41
C VAL A 40 -37.43 30.11 -4.58
N PHE A 41 -37.17 28.83 -4.89
CA PHE A 41 -36.09 28.04 -4.30
C PHE A 41 -35.08 27.72 -5.41
N ASP A 42 -33.83 28.11 -5.19
CA ASP A 42 -32.71 28.07 -6.13
C ASP A 42 -31.67 26.99 -5.80
N GLU A 43 -31.94 26.12 -4.82
CA GLU A 43 -30.98 25.13 -4.32
C GLU A 43 -30.93 23.81 -5.14
N GLY A 44 -31.87 23.56 -6.06
CA GLY A 44 -31.96 22.31 -6.83
C GLY A 44 -31.25 22.35 -8.18
N ILE A 45 -30.54 21.27 -8.55
CA ILE A 45 -29.75 21.16 -9.79
C ILE A 45 -30.48 20.45 -10.94
N THR A 46 -31.76 20.13 -10.81
CA THR A 46 -32.50 19.36 -11.85
C THR A 46 -33.89 19.92 -12.15
N ASN A 47 -34.51 20.62 -11.19
CA ASN A 47 -35.88 21.12 -11.29
C ASN A 47 -35.98 22.56 -10.79
N LYS A 48 -36.92 23.36 -11.32
CA LYS A 48 -37.28 24.67 -10.76
C LYS A 48 -38.38 24.51 -9.71
N LEU A 49 -38.23 25.14 -8.54
CA LEU A 49 -39.15 24.98 -7.42
C LEU A 49 -39.66 26.35 -6.92
N VAL A 50 -40.99 26.47 -6.81
CA VAL A 50 -41.66 27.68 -6.33
C VAL A 50 -42.68 27.33 -5.25
N GLY A 51 -42.63 28.02 -4.12
CA GLY A 51 -43.61 27.90 -3.04
C GLY A 51 -44.63 29.02 -3.06
N GLY A 52 -45.91 28.68 -3.20
CA GLY A 52 -47.04 29.57 -3.00
C GLY A 52 -47.51 29.56 -1.55
N TYR A 53 -47.75 30.74 -0.97
CA TYR A 53 -48.15 30.87 0.43
C TYR A 53 -49.10 32.06 0.67
N ARG A 54 -49.79 32.02 1.82
CA ARG A 54 -50.57 33.16 2.35
C ARG A 54 -49.93 33.71 3.63
N GLY A 55 -50.06 35.02 3.85
CA GLY A 55 -49.62 35.68 5.09
C GLY A 55 -48.68 36.87 4.86
N ALA A 56 -48.20 37.45 5.97
CA ALA A 56 -47.34 38.63 5.94
C ALA A 56 -45.94 38.32 5.37
N SER A 57 -45.35 37.18 5.75
CA SER A 57 -44.04 36.72 5.30
C SER A 57 -43.99 35.19 5.17
N PHE A 58 -43.09 34.67 4.32
CA PHE A 58 -42.91 33.23 4.13
C PHE A 58 -42.53 32.51 5.44
N ALA A 59 -41.74 33.15 6.30
CA ALA A 59 -41.29 32.56 7.58
C ALA A 59 -42.45 32.30 8.57
N GLN A 60 -43.58 32.97 8.41
CA GLN A 60 -44.77 32.82 9.26
C GLN A 60 -45.89 32.04 8.55
N ALA A 61 -45.67 31.62 7.30
CA ALA A 61 -46.68 30.92 6.52
C ALA A 61 -46.85 29.50 7.05
N ARG A 62 -48.06 29.18 7.54
CA ARG A 62 -48.43 27.84 8.01
C ARG A 62 -48.95 26.93 6.90
N ASP A 63 -49.38 27.52 5.79
CA ASP A 63 -50.09 26.84 4.72
C ASP A 63 -49.38 27.21 3.41
N VAL A 64 -48.55 26.28 2.92
CA VAL A 64 -47.65 26.47 1.77
C VAL A 64 -47.84 25.30 0.80
N VAL A 65 -47.86 25.63 -0.49
CA VAL A 65 -47.95 24.66 -1.60
C VAL A 65 -46.74 24.84 -2.50
N LEU A 66 -46.12 23.74 -2.89
CA LEU A 66 -44.96 23.73 -3.77
C LEU A 66 -45.37 23.37 -5.21
N ILE A 67 -44.84 24.12 -6.16
CA ILE A 67 -44.90 23.84 -7.59
C ILE A 67 -43.49 23.49 -8.05
N ARG A 68 -43.33 22.27 -8.56
CA ARG A 68 -42.11 21.78 -9.20
C ARG A 68 -42.32 21.75 -10.71
N VAL A 69 -41.44 22.41 -11.44
CA VAL A 69 -41.36 22.36 -12.91
C VAL A 69 -40.15 21.51 -13.29
N TYR A 70 -40.35 20.49 -14.11
CA TYR A 70 -39.29 19.56 -14.50
C TYR A 70 -38.28 20.26 -15.42
N GLY A 71 -36.99 19.95 -15.24
CA GLY A 71 -35.93 20.45 -16.13
C GLY A 71 -35.97 19.80 -17.52
N GLU A 72 -35.45 20.49 -18.53
CA GLU A 72 -35.39 19.96 -19.90
C GLU A 72 -34.57 18.65 -19.96
N LYS A 73 -35.11 17.62 -20.64
CA LYS A 73 -34.47 16.32 -20.90
C LYS A 73 -34.11 15.49 -19.66
N THR A 74 -34.63 15.85 -18.49
CA THR A 74 -34.44 15.09 -17.24
C THR A 74 -35.12 13.71 -17.28
N ASP A 75 -36.12 13.53 -18.15
CA ASP A 75 -36.81 12.26 -18.41
C ASP A 75 -35.89 11.16 -19.00
N LEU A 76 -34.66 11.51 -19.42
CA LEU A 76 -33.65 10.53 -19.86
C LEU A 76 -33.15 9.64 -18.71
N ILE A 77 -33.22 10.14 -17.48
CA ILE A 77 -32.66 9.46 -16.29
C ILE A 77 -33.67 9.31 -15.14
N ILE A 78 -34.78 10.03 -15.19
CA ILE A 78 -35.85 10.01 -14.19
C ILE A 78 -37.15 9.51 -14.84
N ASP A 79 -37.77 8.50 -14.23
CA ASP A 79 -39.11 8.06 -14.58
C ASP A 79 -40.16 8.89 -13.82
N ARG A 80 -40.74 9.87 -14.51
CA ARG A 80 -41.73 10.78 -13.92
C ARG A 80 -43.04 10.09 -13.52
N ASN A 81 -43.36 8.94 -14.10
CA ASN A 81 -44.53 8.19 -13.68
C ASN A 81 -44.26 7.44 -12.38
N ALA A 82 -43.07 6.83 -12.26
CA ALA A 82 -42.61 6.22 -11.01
C ALA A 82 -42.50 7.27 -9.88
N GLU A 83 -41.92 8.44 -10.15
CA GLU A 83 -41.83 9.55 -9.17
C GLU A 83 -43.21 9.92 -8.59
N LYS A 84 -44.20 10.13 -9.46
CA LYS A 84 -45.57 10.48 -9.05
C LYS A 84 -46.21 9.39 -8.19
N GLN A 85 -46.05 8.13 -8.57
CA GLN A 85 -46.61 6.98 -7.84
C GLN A 85 -45.91 6.78 -6.49
N ASN A 86 -44.57 6.88 -6.46
CA ASN A 86 -43.76 6.87 -5.25
C ASN A 86 -44.25 7.93 -4.25
N MET A 87 -44.36 9.19 -4.68
CA MET A 87 -44.80 10.29 -3.82
C MET A 87 -46.22 10.06 -3.29
N SER A 88 -47.14 9.55 -4.11
CA SER A 88 -48.51 9.28 -3.68
C SER A 88 -48.57 8.21 -2.59
N GLU A 89 -47.86 7.10 -2.78
CA GLU A 89 -47.89 5.98 -1.84
C GLU A 89 -47.10 6.27 -0.55
N LEU A 90 -46.00 7.04 -0.65
CA LEU A 90 -45.26 7.53 0.51
C LEU A 90 -46.07 8.55 1.32
N ALA A 91 -46.87 9.39 0.65
CA ALA A 91 -47.78 10.30 1.34
C ALA A 91 -48.89 9.54 2.08
N GLU A 92 -49.45 8.48 1.48
CA GLU A 92 -50.40 7.58 2.17
C GLU A 92 -49.75 6.89 3.39
N ALA A 93 -48.45 6.58 3.33
CA ALA A 93 -47.67 6.04 4.45
C ALA A 93 -47.23 7.12 5.48
N GLY A 94 -47.53 8.40 5.23
CA GLY A 94 -47.15 9.52 6.10
C GLY A 94 -45.64 9.78 6.14
N MET A 95 -44.93 9.54 5.03
CA MET A 95 -43.49 9.75 4.88
C MET A 95 -43.13 11.07 4.20
N CYS A 96 -44.01 11.57 3.31
CA CYS A 96 -43.81 12.84 2.62
C CYS A 96 -45.13 13.61 2.47
N PRO A 97 -45.09 14.91 2.11
CA PRO A 97 -46.30 15.68 1.84
C PRO A 97 -47.12 15.11 0.66
N PRO A 98 -48.45 15.32 0.63
CA PRO A 98 -49.31 14.80 -0.43
C PRO A 98 -49.09 15.53 -1.76
N VAL A 99 -49.24 14.80 -2.87
CA VAL A 99 -49.34 15.36 -4.21
C VAL A 99 -50.78 15.78 -4.45
N TYR A 100 -51.01 17.06 -4.75
CA TYR A 100 -52.36 17.59 -4.98
C TYR A 100 -52.80 17.39 -6.44
N ALA A 101 -51.91 17.64 -7.40
CA ALA A 101 -52.17 17.45 -8.83
C ALA A 101 -50.85 17.40 -9.63
N THR A 102 -50.94 16.94 -10.87
CA THR A 102 -49.87 17.01 -11.88
C THR A 102 -50.27 17.94 -13.02
N PHE A 103 -49.30 18.44 -13.78
CA PHE A 103 -49.53 19.20 -15.00
C PHE A 103 -48.51 18.81 -16.07
N ASP A 104 -48.59 19.39 -17.28
CA ASP A 104 -47.90 18.90 -18.48
C ASP A 104 -46.38 18.78 -18.29
N ASN A 105 -45.78 19.69 -17.52
CA ASN A 105 -44.34 19.73 -17.24
C ASN A 105 -44.01 19.86 -15.74
N GLY A 106 -44.84 19.31 -14.85
CA GLY A 106 -44.54 19.35 -13.42
C GLY A 106 -45.63 18.79 -12.51
N LEU A 107 -45.52 19.13 -11.22
CA LEU A 107 -46.49 18.74 -10.20
C LEU A 107 -46.64 19.77 -9.08
N VAL A 108 -47.78 19.72 -8.39
CA VAL A 108 -48.10 20.56 -7.24
C VAL A 108 -48.34 19.69 -6.01
N TYR A 109 -47.63 19.98 -4.93
CA TYR A 109 -47.56 19.12 -3.73
C TYR A 109 -47.39 19.92 -2.44
N GLY A 110 -47.57 19.26 -1.29
CA GLY A 110 -47.46 19.89 0.01
C GLY A 110 -46.03 20.32 0.38
N PHE A 111 -45.93 21.35 1.22
CA PHE A 111 -44.66 21.81 1.78
C PHE A 111 -44.31 21.07 3.08
N ALA A 112 -43.06 20.66 3.25
CA ALA A 112 -42.53 20.14 4.51
C ALA A 112 -41.87 21.28 5.30
N PRO A 113 -42.42 21.71 6.45
CA PRO A 113 -41.84 22.80 7.24
C PRO A 113 -40.58 22.34 7.97
N GLY A 114 -39.53 23.16 7.90
CA GLY A 114 -38.27 22.92 8.61
C GLY A 114 -37.07 23.58 7.92
N VAL A 115 -35.87 23.13 8.28
CA VAL A 115 -34.60 23.57 7.69
C VAL A 115 -33.90 22.39 7.02
N THR A 116 -33.27 22.64 5.88
CA THR A 116 -32.40 21.65 5.22
C THR A 116 -31.14 21.42 6.05
N LEU A 117 -30.56 20.23 5.94
CA LEU A 117 -29.29 19.93 6.61
C LEU A 117 -28.08 20.39 5.79
N ASP A 118 -26.97 20.51 6.48
CA ASP A 118 -25.62 20.79 6.00
C ASP A 118 -24.61 19.85 6.68
N GLU A 119 -23.33 19.96 6.31
CA GLU A 119 -22.26 19.05 6.76
C GLU A 119 -22.03 19.09 8.28
N LYS A 120 -22.51 20.15 8.95
CA LYS A 120 -22.41 20.34 10.41
C LYS A 120 -23.64 19.79 11.12
N THR A 121 -24.82 20.18 10.67
CA THR A 121 -26.11 19.84 11.29
C THR A 121 -26.45 18.36 11.17
N VAL A 122 -26.05 17.70 10.07
CA VAL A 122 -26.24 16.24 9.90
C VAL A 122 -25.54 15.42 10.99
N ARG A 123 -24.49 15.97 11.62
CA ARG A 123 -23.69 15.30 12.66
C ARG A 123 -24.22 15.50 14.06
N VAL A 124 -25.23 16.34 14.24
CA VAL A 124 -25.84 16.56 15.56
C VAL A 124 -26.47 15.25 16.02
N GLU A 125 -26.11 14.81 17.23
CA GLU A 125 -26.49 13.52 17.81
C GLU A 125 -27.99 13.22 17.71
N THR A 126 -28.83 14.21 18.01
CA THR A 126 -30.28 14.07 17.95
C THR A 126 -30.78 13.94 16.52
N ILE A 127 -30.23 14.71 15.58
CA ILE A 127 -30.63 14.71 14.17
C ILE A 127 -30.21 13.40 13.49
N ARG A 128 -28.96 12.95 13.68
CA ARG A 128 -28.48 11.71 13.05
C ARG A 128 -29.29 10.47 13.45
N LYS A 129 -29.76 10.42 14.71
CA LYS A 129 -30.67 9.38 15.20
C LYS A 129 -32.04 9.43 14.54
N LEU A 130 -32.58 10.63 14.34
CA LEU A 130 -33.84 10.82 13.61
C LEU A 130 -33.72 10.37 12.15
N ILE A 131 -32.60 10.66 11.49
CA ILE A 131 -32.34 10.21 10.11
C ILE A 131 -32.29 8.68 10.05
N ALA A 132 -31.54 8.03 10.95
CA ALA A 132 -31.45 6.58 11.02
C ALA A 132 -32.84 5.93 11.19
N LYS A 133 -33.69 6.49 12.05
CA LYS A 133 -35.05 6.00 12.29
C LYS A 133 -35.98 6.20 11.10
N GLU A 134 -35.96 7.38 10.50
CA GLU A 134 -36.83 7.68 9.36
C GLU A 134 -36.42 6.87 8.12
N MET A 135 -35.12 6.58 7.95
CA MET A 135 -34.64 5.65 6.90
C MET A 135 -35.11 4.22 7.16
N ALA A 136 -35.05 3.74 8.41
CA ALA A 136 -35.60 2.43 8.76
C ALA A 136 -37.10 2.37 8.45
N ARG A 137 -37.86 3.44 8.76
CA ARG A 137 -39.29 3.55 8.45
C ARG A 137 -39.55 3.55 6.94
N LEU A 138 -38.80 4.32 6.15
CA LEU A 138 -38.89 4.32 4.69
C LEU A 138 -38.70 2.92 4.11
N HIS A 139 -37.69 2.20 4.57
CA HIS A 139 -37.36 0.86 4.09
C HIS A 139 -38.46 -0.18 4.38
N THR A 140 -39.43 0.11 5.27
CA THR A 140 -40.59 -0.77 5.53
C THR A 140 -41.78 -0.51 4.61
N VAL A 141 -41.77 0.59 3.85
CA VAL A 141 -42.83 0.92 2.90
C VAL A 141 -42.76 -0.05 1.72
N ASN A 142 -43.93 -0.56 1.31
CA ASN A 142 -44.05 -1.48 0.18
C ASN A 142 -44.99 -0.87 -0.87
N PRO A 143 -44.48 -0.08 -1.84
CA PRO A 143 -45.32 0.52 -2.86
C PRO A 143 -46.01 -0.55 -3.72
N ARG A 144 -47.32 -0.43 -3.88
CA ARG A 144 -48.20 -1.35 -4.60
C ARG A 144 -47.96 -1.33 -6.11
N HIS A 145 -47.55 -0.19 -6.67
CA HIS A 145 -47.26 -0.08 -8.10
C HIS A 145 -46.00 -0.84 -8.54
N ILE A 146 -45.12 -1.26 -7.61
CA ILE A 146 -43.92 -2.04 -7.90
C ILE A 146 -44.08 -3.47 -7.36
N PRO A 147 -44.54 -4.43 -8.18
CA PRO A 147 -44.86 -5.78 -7.71
C PRO A 147 -43.63 -6.64 -7.42
N CYS A 148 -42.48 -6.34 -8.03
CA CYS A 148 -41.25 -7.11 -7.89
C CYS A 148 -40.32 -6.47 -6.84
N ARG A 149 -40.05 -7.20 -5.75
CA ARG A 149 -39.13 -6.77 -4.67
C ARG A 149 -37.69 -7.19 -4.96
N LYS A 150 -37.15 -6.73 -6.09
CA LYS A 150 -35.73 -6.90 -6.45
C LYS A 150 -35.08 -5.54 -6.60
N SER A 151 -33.77 -5.48 -6.32
CA SER A 151 -33.01 -4.26 -6.54
C SER A 151 -33.01 -3.90 -8.03
N ALA A 152 -33.33 -2.65 -8.34
CA ALA A 152 -33.26 -2.09 -9.70
C ALA A 152 -31.96 -1.33 -9.97
N LEU A 153 -31.02 -1.31 -9.01
CA LEU A 153 -29.78 -0.53 -9.07
C LEU A 153 -28.93 -0.85 -10.31
N PHE A 154 -28.60 -2.12 -10.50
CA PHE A 154 -27.68 -2.53 -11.56
C PHE A 154 -28.33 -2.51 -12.94
N ASP A 155 -29.63 -2.79 -13.03
CA ASP A 155 -30.40 -2.62 -14.26
C ASP A 155 -30.41 -1.16 -14.71
N LYS A 156 -30.68 -0.23 -13.76
CA LYS A 156 -30.63 1.21 -14.01
C LYS A 156 -29.24 1.67 -14.44
N LEU A 157 -28.17 1.19 -13.79
CA LEU A 157 -26.80 1.51 -14.17
C LEU A 157 -26.43 1.01 -15.57
N ARG A 158 -26.88 -0.18 -15.96
CA ARG A 158 -26.71 -0.69 -17.33
C ARG A 158 -27.45 0.15 -18.36
N ASP A 159 -28.68 0.56 -18.05
CA ASP A 159 -29.45 1.45 -18.93
C ASP A 159 -28.78 2.83 -19.06
N TRP A 160 -28.21 3.35 -17.97
CA TRP A 160 -27.43 4.58 -17.97
C TRP A 160 -26.13 4.45 -18.77
N LEU A 161 -25.41 3.33 -18.65
CA LEU A 161 -24.22 3.08 -19.46
C LEU A 161 -24.55 3.07 -20.97
N LYS A 162 -25.73 2.58 -21.38
CA LYS A 162 -26.15 2.62 -22.79
C LYS A 162 -26.21 4.05 -23.35
N ILE A 163 -26.70 5.01 -22.55
CA ILE A 163 -26.87 6.41 -22.95
C ILE A 163 -25.68 7.32 -22.58
N MET A 164 -24.70 6.80 -21.84
CA MET A 164 -23.44 7.49 -21.53
C MET A 164 -22.73 7.93 -22.82
N PRO A 165 -22.18 9.15 -22.88
CA PRO A 165 -21.47 9.62 -24.07
C PRO A 165 -20.16 8.88 -24.35
N ASP A 166 -19.91 8.56 -25.63
CA ASP A 166 -18.61 8.02 -26.07
C ASP A 166 -17.54 9.11 -26.26
N SER A 167 -17.96 10.37 -26.42
CA SER A 167 -17.07 11.53 -26.56
C SER A 167 -17.79 12.85 -26.30
N PHE A 168 -17.02 13.90 -26.05
CA PHE A 168 -17.51 15.28 -25.91
C PHE A 168 -17.07 16.15 -27.09
N SER A 169 -17.92 17.06 -27.54
CA SER A 169 -17.60 17.99 -28.65
C SER A 169 -16.52 19.00 -28.28
N ASN A 170 -16.41 19.37 -26.99
CA ASN A 170 -15.35 20.23 -26.49
C ASN A 170 -14.02 19.44 -26.41
N PRO A 171 -12.96 19.84 -27.13
CA PRO A 171 -11.70 19.08 -27.19
C PRO A 171 -11.04 18.84 -25.83
N LYS A 172 -11.03 19.87 -24.96
CA LYS A 172 -10.40 19.79 -23.63
C LYS A 172 -11.18 18.86 -22.69
N MET A 173 -12.51 18.94 -22.73
CA MET A 173 -13.37 18.01 -21.97
C MET A 173 -13.19 16.58 -22.47
N ASN A 174 -13.13 16.38 -23.79
CA ASN A 174 -12.99 15.06 -24.39
C ASN A 174 -11.62 14.42 -24.08
N GLU A 175 -10.55 15.21 -24.11
CA GLU A 175 -9.22 14.76 -23.69
C GLU A 175 -9.24 14.34 -22.21
N THR A 176 -9.79 15.19 -21.34
CA THR A 176 -9.91 14.90 -19.90
C THR A 176 -10.74 13.64 -19.65
N PHE A 177 -11.87 13.48 -20.36
CA PHE A 177 -12.72 12.29 -20.28
C PHE A 177 -11.96 11.02 -20.67
N LYS A 178 -11.28 11.02 -21.83
CA LYS A 178 -10.51 9.87 -22.33
C LYS A 178 -9.30 9.52 -21.46
N GLU A 179 -8.69 10.51 -20.82
CA GLU A 179 -7.57 10.32 -19.90
C GLU A 179 -8.03 9.80 -18.54
N LYS A 180 -9.19 10.28 -18.05
CA LYS A 180 -9.57 10.13 -16.64
C LYS A 180 -10.62 9.07 -16.34
N ILE A 181 -11.47 8.74 -17.30
CA ILE A 181 -12.56 7.78 -17.17
C ILE A 181 -12.24 6.53 -18.00
N LEU A 182 -12.64 5.37 -17.50
CA LEU A 182 -12.49 4.11 -18.23
C LEU A 182 -13.36 4.08 -19.49
N LYS A 183 -13.00 3.20 -20.42
CA LYS A 183 -13.87 2.90 -21.56
C LYS A 183 -15.14 2.21 -21.07
N LYS A 184 -16.23 2.37 -21.84
CA LYS A 184 -17.54 1.83 -21.52
C LYS A 184 -17.51 0.32 -21.26
N GLU A 185 -16.76 -0.43 -22.07
CA GLU A 185 -16.64 -1.88 -21.92
C GLU A 185 -15.94 -2.28 -20.62
N ASP A 186 -15.02 -1.45 -20.13
CA ASP A 186 -14.33 -1.70 -18.86
C ASP A 186 -15.21 -1.26 -17.68
N LEU A 187 -15.97 -0.16 -17.80
CA LEU A 187 -17.01 0.21 -16.82
C LEU A 187 -18.08 -0.88 -16.67
N GLU A 188 -18.49 -1.53 -17.75
CA GLU A 188 -19.44 -2.65 -17.69
C GLU A 188 -18.88 -3.87 -16.93
N LYS A 189 -17.57 -4.14 -17.04
CA LYS A 189 -16.91 -5.20 -16.26
C LYS A 189 -16.87 -4.86 -14.78
N GLU A 190 -16.42 -3.65 -14.44
CA GLU A 190 -16.39 -3.14 -13.05
C GLU A 190 -17.78 -3.19 -12.41
N LEU A 191 -18.81 -2.78 -13.16
CA LEU A 191 -20.20 -2.86 -12.70
C LEU A 191 -20.64 -4.29 -12.41
N SER A 192 -20.24 -5.24 -13.27
CA SER A 192 -20.59 -6.66 -13.13
C SER A 192 -19.88 -7.32 -11.95
N GLU A 193 -18.65 -6.90 -11.63
CA GLU A 193 -17.92 -7.37 -10.45
C GLU A 193 -18.51 -6.80 -9.16
N LEU A 194 -18.84 -5.51 -9.17
CA LEU A 194 -19.50 -4.85 -8.05
C LEU A 194 -20.88 -5.47 -7.75
N GLU A 195 -21.65 -5.82 -8.78
CA GLU A 195 -22.92 -6.53 -8.65
C GLU A 195 -22.74 -7.87 -7.95
N LYS A 196 -21.85 -8.73 -8.45
CA LYS A 196 -21.57 -10.03 -7.83
C LYS A 196 -21.17 -9.88 -6.36
N CYS A 197 -20.35 -8.87 -6.06
CA CYS A 197 -19.87 -8.60 -4.72
C CYS A 197 -21.02 -8.19 -3.77
N ILE A 198 -21.92 -7.31 -4.21
CA ILE A 198 -23.06 -6.85 -3.42
C ILE A 198 -24.13 -7.95 -3.28
N GLU A 199 -24.45 -8.66 -4.36
CA GLU A 199 -25.41 -9.77 -4.34
C GLU A 199 -24.98 -10.89 -3.39
N SER A 200 -23.67 -11.19 -3.32
CA SER A 200 -23.13 -12.22 -2.43
C SER A 200 -23.39 -11.95 -0.93
N LEU A 201 -23.69 -10.71 -0.55
CA LEU A 201 -23.97 -10.34 0.85
C LEU A 201 -25.37 -10.76 1.32
N GLY A 202 -26.28 -11.06 0.38
CA GLY A 202 -27.63 -11.52 0.69
C GLY A 202 -28.50 -10.51 1.42
N TYR A 203 -28.32 -9.21 1.17
CA TYR A 203 -29.21 -8.18 1.74
C TYR A 203 -30.58 -8.17 1.07
N PRO A 204 -31.67 -7.92 1.82
CA PRO A 204 -32.99 -7.76 1.23
C PRO A 204 -33.05 -6.49 0.37
N ALA A 205 -33.86 -6.56 -0.69
CA ALA A 205 -34.27 -5.37 -1.41
C ALA A 205 -35.39 -4.65 -0.63
N VAL A 206 -35.19 -3.36 -0.36
CA VAL A 206 -36.14 -2.48 0.33
C VAL A 206 -36.42 -1.28 -0.56
N PHE A 207 -37.56 -0.63 -0.37
CA PHE A 207 -37.81 0.64 -1.06
C PHE A 207 -36.89 1.72 -0.48
N SER A 208 -35.97 2.22 -1.30
CA SER A 208 -34.92 3.18 -0.90
C SER A 208 -35.12 4.53 -1.58
N HIS A 209 -34.63 5.58 -0.94
CA HIS A 209 -34.63 6.93 -1.50
C HIS A 209 -33.63 7.06 -2.66
N ASN A 210 -32.45 6.45 -2.50
CA ASN A 210 -31.32 6.41 -3.44
C ASN A 210 -30.63 7.75 -3.71
N ASP A 211 -31.14 8.86 -3.17
CA ASP A 211 -30.60 10.22 -3.34
C ASP A 211 -30.76 11.05 -2.05
N LEU A 212 -30.41 10.45 -0.91
CA LEU A 212 -30.55 11.11 0.39
C LEU A 212 -29.38 12.05 0.71
N LEU A 213 -29.17 13.04 -0.16
CA LEU A 213 -28.25 14.16 0.10
C LEU A 213 -28.78 15.09 1.21
N LEU A 214 -27.89 15.88 1.80
CA LEU A 214 -28.19 16.65 3.02
C LEU A 214 -29.37 17.62 2.84
N LYS A 215 -29.51 18.20 1.64
CA LYS A 215 -30.60 19.10 1.27
C LYS A 215 -31.96 18.42 1.09
N ASN A 216 -31.99 17.10 0.93
CA ASN A 216 -33.21 16.29 0.84
C ASN A 216 -33.73 15.86 2.21
N ILE A 217 -33.10 16.34 3.29
CA ILE A 217 -33.52 16.08 4.67
C ILE A 217 -33.97 17.39 5.30
N ILE A 218 -35.26 17.46 5.64
CA ILE A 218 -35.85 18.61 6.34
C ILE A 218 -35.95 18.27 7.83
N TYR A 219 -35.27 19.03 8.67
CA TYR A 219 -35.40 18.95 10.13
C TYR A 219 -36.41 19.97 10.64
N ASN A 220 -37.45 19.47 11.29
CA ASN A 220 -38.43 20.30 12.02
C ASN A 220 -38.13 20.23 13.52
N LYS A 221 -37.61 21.34 14.06
CA LYS A 221 -37.25 21.44 15.48
C LYS A 221 -38.46 21.41 16.41
N GLU A 222 -39.60 22.00 16.01
CA GLU A 222 -40.80 22.07 16.83
C GLU A 222 -41.44 20.69 17.01
N GLU A 223 -41.43 19.88 15.95
CA GLU A 223 -41.98 18.53 15.95
C GLU A 223 -40.95 17.47 16.34
N GLY A 224 -39.67 17.82 16.39
CA GLY A 224 -38.58 16.89 16.70
C GLY A 224 -38.45 15.76 15.67
N LYS A 225 -38.75 16.01 14.40
CA LYS A 225 -38.76 15.01 13.32
C LYS A 225 -37.91 15.43 12.12
N VAL A 226 -37.48 14.45 11.35
CA VAL A 226 -36.93 14.67 10.00
C VAL A 226 -37.94 14.20 8.96
N THR A 227 -37.93 14.82 7.79
CA THR A 227 -38.76 14.43 6.65
C THR A 227 -37.89 14.37 5.41
N PHE A 228 -37.94 13.25 4.71
CA PHE A 228 -37.24 13.10 3.44
C PHE A 228 -38.11 13.62 2.29
N ILE A 229 -37.49 14.41 1.43
CA ILE A 229 -38.14 15.01 0.26
C ILE A 229 -37.40 14.57 -1.00
N ASP A 230 -38.00 14.82 -2.17
CA ASP A 230 -37.38 14.55 -3.48
C ASP A 230 -37.18 13.06 -3.82
N GLN A 231 -38.30 12.36 -4.05
CA GLN A 231 -38.33 10.90 -4.27
C GLN A 231 -38.18 10.50 -5.74
N GLU A 232 -37.44 11.28 -6.54
CA GLU A 232 -37.31 11.07 -7.99
C GLU A 232 -36.42 9.87 -8.37
N TYR A 233 -35.55 9.44 -7.45
CA TYR A 233 -34.74 8.23 -7.58
C TYR A 233 -35.28 7.03 -6.79
N GLY A 234 -36.49 7.14 -6.22
CA GLY A 234 -37.10 6.10 -5.41
C GLY A 234 -37.32 4.79 -6.18
N MET A 235 -36.72 3.69 -5.68
CA MET A 235 -36.87 2.35 -6.24
C MET A 235 -36.47 1.30 -5.20
N TYR A 236 -36.83 0.03 -5.43
CA TYR A 236 -36.26 -1.05 -4.63
C TYR A 236 -34.75 -1.14 -4.87
N ASN A 237 -34.00 -1.17 -3.78
CA ASN A 237 -32.54 -1.29 -3.80
C ASN A 237 -32.06 -2.12 -2.60
N TYR A 238 -30.79 -2.49 -2.58
CA TYR A 238 -30.17 -3.15 -1.44
C TYR A 238 -30.24 -2.24 -0.22
N GLN A 239 -30.75 -2.78 0.88
CA GLN A 239 -30.86 -2.06 2.16
C GLN A 239 -29.61 -1.21 2.57
N PRO A 240 -28.37 -1.71 2.46
CA PRO A 240 -27.18 -0.90 2.78
C PRO A 240 -26.87 0.23 1.80
N PHE A 241 -27.46 0.26 0.60
CA PHE A 241 -27.14 1.27 -0.41
C PHE A 241 -27.55 2.66 0.01
N ASP A 242 -28.77 2.84 0.54
CA ASP A 242 -29.26 4.17 0.90
C ASP A 242 -28.42 4.79 2.03
N ILE A 243 -27.95 3.95 2.96
CA ILE A 243 -27.04 4.34 4.04
C ILE A 243 -25.66 4.72 3.47
N GLY A 244 -25.09 3.85 2.62
CA GLY A 244 -23.78 4.10 2.00
C GLY A 244 -23.76 5.37 1.16
N ASN A 245 -24.82 5.57 0.37
CA ASN A 245 -25.05 6.79 -0.39
C ASN A 245 -25.15 8.00 0.53
N HIS A 246 -26.01 7.96 1.56
CA HIS A 246 -26.16 9.05 2.51
C HIS A 246 -24.83 9.45 3.18
N PHE A 247 -23.98 8.48 3.53
CA PHE A 247 -22.65 8.77 4.08
C PHE A 247 -21.70 9.40 3.06
N CYS A 248 -21.79 9.06 1.77
CA CYS A 248 -21.01 9.75 0.73
C CYS A 248 -21.35 11.25 0.68
N GLU A 249 -22.61 11.62 0.94
CA GLU A 249 -23.08 13.01 0.88
C GLU A 249 -22.57 13.89 2.04
N TYR A 250 -21.92 13.31 3.06
CA TYR A 250 -21.26 14.06 4.12
C TYR A 250 -20.01 14.81 3.61
N ALA A 251 -19.47 14.39 2.47
CA ALA A 251 -18.33 15.03 1.82
C ALA A 251 -18.72 16.32 1.09
N GLY A 252 -20.01 16.61 0.88
CA GLY A 252 -20.47 17.71 0.04
C GLY A 252 -20.31 17.44 -1.46
N ILE A 253 -20.65 18.45 -2.28
CA ILE A 253 -20.70 18.35 -3.76
C ILE A 253 -19.89 19.49 -4.39
N GLY A 254 -19.13 19.20 -5.46
CA GLY A 254 -18.42 20.21 -6.27
C GLY A 254 -17.10 20.69 -5.66
N ASP A 255 -16.82 22.00 -5.75
CA ASP A 255 -15.56 22.62 -5.26
C ASP A 255 -15.33 22.52 -3.75
N VAL A 256 -16.38 22.18 -2.99
CA VAL A 256 -16.34 21.98 -1.54
C VAL A 256 -16.27 20.50 -1.13
N THR A 257 -16.10 19.58 -2.09
CA THR A 257 -16.03 18.14 -1.80
C THR A 257 -14.82 17.83 -0.92
N ASP A 258 -15.06 17.43 0.33
CA ASP A 258 -14.03 17.04 1.30
C ASP A 258 -14.33 15.63 1.84
N TYR A 259 -13.67 14.63 1.25
CA TYR A 259 -13.81 13.24 1.68
C TYR A 259 -13.21 12.95 3.06
N SER A 260 -12.46 13.88 3.69
CA SER A 260 -12.09 13.74 5.10
C SER A 260 -13.30 13.82 6.03
N LEU A 261 -14.42 14.34 5.54
CA LEU A 261 -15.70 14.39 6.24
C LEU A 261 -16.50 13.09 6.11
N TYR A 262 -16.09 12.13 5.28
CA TYR A 262 -16.79 10.84 5.23
C TYR A 262 -16.80 10.18 6.63
N PRO A 263 -17.94 9.68 7.12
CA PRO A 263 -18.04 9.07 8.44
C PRO A 263 -17.04 7.93 8.65
N ASP A 264 -16.18 8.05 9.66
CA ASP A 264 -15.29 6.96 10.05
C ASP A 264 -16.06 5.81 10.72
N LYS A 265 -15.36 4.70 10.97
CA LYS A 265 -15.93 3.51 11.61
C LYS A 265 -16.61 3.82 12.95
N ASP A 266 -15.99 4.65 13.79
CA ASP A 266 -16.51 4.94 15.13
C ASP A 266 -17.79 5.80 15.06
N TYR A 267 -17.97 6.59 13.99
CA TYR A 267 -19.24 7.27 13.70
C TYR A 267 -20.29 6.34 13.09
N GLN A 268 -19.90 5.49 12.13
CA GLN A 268 -20.83 4.63 11.39
C GLN A 268 -21.50 3.58 12.29
N LEU A 269 -20.74 2.90 13.16
CA LEU A 269 -21.28 1.78 13.94
C LEU A 269 -22.46 2.17 14.86
N PRO A 270 -22.40 3.25 15.66
CA PRO A 270 -23.55 3.69 16.44
C PRO A 270 -24.75 4.10 15.58
N TRP A 271 -24.50 4.75 14.44
CA TRP A 271 -25.56 5.15 13.51
C TRP A 271 -26.29 3.93 12.93
N ILE A 272 -25.53 2.93 12.48
CA ILE A 272 -26.04 1.67 11.95
C ILE A 272 -26.82 0.90 13.00
N ARG A 273 -26.34 0.89 14.26
CA ARG A 273 -27.07 0.26 15.35
C ARG A 273 -28.44 0.89 15.57
N GLU A 274 -28.52 2.22 15.60
CA GLU A 274 -29.80 2.93 15.76
C GLU A 274 -30.76 2.57 14.62
N TYR A 275 -30.27 2.56 13.38
CA TYR A 275 -31.04 2.14 12.21
C TYR A 275 -31.56 0.70 12.35
N LEU A 276 -30.67 -0.26 12.68
CA LEU A 276 -31.04 -1.67 12.79
C LEU A 276 -32.01 -1.93 13.95
N GLN A 277 -31.87 -1.20 15.06
CA GLN A 277 -32.77 -1.32 16.20
C GLN A 277 -34.18 -0.87 15.82
N GLU A 278 -34.30 0.27 15.12
CA GLU A 278 -35.60 0.74 14.64
C GLU A 278 -36.17 -0.19 13.57
N TRP A 279 -35.35 -0.66 12.65
CA TRP A 279 -35.74 -1.65 11.64
C TRP A 279 -36.31 -2.93 12.27
N SER A 280 -35.59 -3.49 13.26
CA SER A 280 -36.02 -4.68 13.96
C SER A 280 -37.33 -4.44 14.72
N ARG A 281 -37.46 -3.28 15.39
CA ARG A 281 -38.70 -2.88 16.07
C ARG A 281 -39.90 -2.79 15.13
N LEU A 282 -39.72 -2.23 13.93
CA LEU A 282 -40.79 -2.05 12.94
C LEU A 282 -41.16 -3.35 12.23
N THR A 283 -40.22 -4.28 12.07
CA THR A 283 -40.42 -5.54 11.33
C THR A 283 -40.68 -6.75 12.21
N GLY A 284 -40.61 -6.60 13.54
CA GLY A 284 -40.73 -7.71 14.48
C GLY A 284 -39.51 -8.64 14.48
N GLY A 285 -38.32 -8.09 14.23
CA GLY A 285 -37.05 -8.82 14.20
C GLY A 285 -36.49 -9.15 15.59
N ALA A 286 -35.35 -9.86 15.60
CA ALA A 286 -34.61 -10.19 16.82
C ALA A 286 -33.83 -8.98 17.38
N GLU A 287 -33.33 -9.11 18.60
CA GLU A 287 -32.43 -8.10 19.18
C GLU A 287 -31.16 -7.94 18.32
N VAL A 288 -30.77 -6.69 18.09
CA VAL A 288 -29.64 -6.35 17.21
C VAL A 288 -28.32 -6.62 17.92
N THR A 289 -27.56 -7.57 17.39
CA THR A 289 -26.24 -7.93 17.90
C THR A 289 -25.13 -7.08 17.30
N ASP A 290 -23.94 -7.10 17.92
CA ASP A 290 -22.74 -6.46 17.36
C ASP A 290 -22.35 -7.06 16.01
N ALA A 291 -22.62 -8.35 15.80
CA ALA A 291 -22.40 -9.03 14.53
C ALA A 291 -23.31 -8.50 13.43
N ASP A 292 -24.57 -8.18 13.73
CA ASP A 292 -25.52 -7.60 12.76
C ASP A 292 -25.08 -6.19 12.35
N VAL A 293 -24.68 -5.37 13.34
CA VAL A 293 -24.14 -4.02 13.10
C VAL A 293 -22.89 -4.10 12.24
N TRP A 294 -21.99 -5.03 12.55
CA TRP A 294 -20.78 -5.23 11.78
C TRP A 294 -21.08 -5.68 10.35
N LYS A 295 -21.95 -6.68 10.18
CA LYS A 295 -22.37 -7.15 8.85
C LYS A 295 -22.90 -5.98 8.01
N MET A 296 -23.82 -5.19 8.59
CA MET A 296 -24.39 -4.00 7.95
C MET A 296 -23.32 -2.97 7.60
N TYR A 297 -22.38 -2.69 8.50
CA TYR A 297 -21.23 -1.82 8.22
C TYR A 297 -20.45 -2.28 6.98
N CYS A 298 -20.17 -3.58 6.82
CA CYS A 298 -19.53 -4.11 5.62
C CYS A 298 -20.37 -3.83 4.37
N GLY A 299 -21.68 -4.08 4.45
CA GLY A 299 -22.62 -3.83 3.34
C GLY A 299 -22.67 -2.36 2.93
N VAL A 300 -22.78 -1.46 3.91
CA VAL A 300 -22.83 -0.01 3.71
C VAL A 300 -21.60 0.49 2.96
N ASN A 301 -20.42 0.04 3.38
CA ASN A 301 -19.15 0.45 2.78
C ASN A 301 -18.96 -0.14 1.36
N LYS A 302 -19.44 -1.36 1.09
CA LYS A 302 -19.50 -1.88 -0.29
C LYS A 302 -20.48 -1.09 -1.17
N CYS A 303 -21.65 -0.75 -0.65
CA CYS A 303 -22.63 0.00 -1.42
C CYS A 303 -22.30 1.48 -1.56
N ALA A 304 -21.42 2.04 -0.72
CA ALA A 304 -20.84 3.37 -0.94
C ALA A 304 -20.00 3.41 -2.24
N LEU A 305 -19.30 2.32 -2.59
CA LEU A 305 -18.65 2.18 -3.90
C LEU A 305 -19.69 2.22 -5.04
N ALA A 306 -20.81 1.51 -4.86
CA ALA A 306 -21.90 1.53 -5.83
C ALA A 306 -22.55 2.91 -5.95
N ALA A 307 -22.67 3.66 -4.86
CA ALA A 307 -23.12 5.05 -4.89
C ALA A 307 -22.15 5.94 -5.68
N HIS A 308 -20.84 5.79 -5.48
CA HIS A 308 -19.84 6.49 -6.29
C HIS A 308 -19.96 6.16 -7.78
N PHE A 309 -20.13 4.89 -8.13
CA PHE A 309 -20.35 4.47 -9.50
C PHE A 309 -21.64 5.08 -10.08
N PHE A 310 -22.73 5.00 -9.31
CA PHE A 310 -24.04 5.55 -9.68
C PHE A 310 -23.97 7.01 -10.07
N TRP A 311 -23.38 7.83 -9.19
CA TRP A 311 -23.28 9.27 -9.41
C TRP A 311 -22.19 9.67 -10.41
N ALA A 312 -21.15 8.84 -10.60
CA ALA A 312 -20.18 9.05 -11.67
C ALA A 312 -20.83 8.92 -13.05
N ILE A 313 -21.57 7.82 -13.30
CA ILE A 313 -22.25 7.62 -14.59
C ILE A 313 -23.33 8.69 -14.80
N TRP A 314 -24.09 9.03 -13.74
CA TRP A 314 -25.04 10.14 -13.79
C TRP A 314 -24.37 11.45 -14.21
N GLY A 315 -23.22 11.79 -13.62
CA GLY A 315 -22.47 13.00 -13.94
C GLY A 315 -21.98 13.01 -15.39
N LEU A 316 -21.53 11.88 -15.92
CA LEU A 316 -21.11 11.78 -17.33
C LEU A 316 -22.26 12.02 -18.30
N ILE A 317 -23.46 11.51 -18.00
CA ILE A 317 -24.66 11.76 -18.80
C ILE A 317 -25.02 13.25 -18.73
N GLN A 318 -25.07 13.81 -17.53
CA GLN A 318 -25.43 15.22 -17.32
C GLN A 318 -24.43 16.18 -17.98
N ALA A 319 -23.14 15.86 -18.00
CA ALA A 319 -22.12 16.66 -18.68
C ALA A 319 -22.38 16.87 -20.19
N LYS A 320 -23.21 16.02 -20.82
CA LYS A 320 -23.61 16.16 -22.22
C LYS A 320 -24.96 16.84 -22.41
N TYR A 321 -25.92 16.57 -21.52
CA TYR A 321 -27.32 16.91 -21.75
C TYR A 321 -27.88 18.02 -20.87
N SER A 322 -27.26 18.30 -19.71
CA SER A 322 -27.74 19.31 -18.79
C SER A 322 -27.54 20.72 -19.33
N ALA A 323 -28.54 21.57 -19.15
CA ALA A 323 -28.45 23.01 -19.44
C ALA A 323 -27.98 23.84 -18.22
N ILE A 324 -27.73 23.19 -17.08
CA ILE A 324 -27.38 23.84 -15.82
C ILE A 324 -25.87 24.05 -15.73
N ASP A 325 -25.47 25.23 -15.28
CA ASP A 325 -24.07 25.63 -15.12
C ASP A 325 -23.44 24.94 -13.90
N PHE A 326 -22.99 23.71 -14.09
CA PHE A 326 -22.31 22.87 -13.08
C PHE A 326 -21.23 22.01 -13.76
N ASP A 327 -20.08 21.82 -13.10
CA ASP A 327 -19.00 20.98 -13.63
C ASP A 327 -19.29 19.48 -13.42
N TYR A 328 -20.23 18.96 -14.22
CA TYR A 328 -20.65 17.56 -14.18
C TYR A 328 -19.50 16.59 -14.52
N LEU A 329 -18.57 16.96 -15.40
CA LEU A 329 -17.44 16.11 -15.75
C LEU A 329 -16.43 16.05 -14.61
N GLY A 330 -16.11 17.19 -13.99
CA GLY A 330 -15.29 17.24 -12.78
C GLY A 330 -15.91 16.44 -11.65
N TYR A 331 -17.21 16.60 -11.40
CA TYR A 331 -17.96 15.81 -10.43
C TYR A 331 -17.88 14.30 -10.71
N ALA A 332 -18.13 13.89 -11.96
CA ALA A 332 -18.04 12.48 -12.34
C ALA A 332 -16.64 11.90 -12.11
N ILE A 333 -15.58 12.67 -12.43
CA ILE A 333 -14.19 12.27 -12.19
C ILE A 333 -13.91 12.13 -10.69
N ILE A 334 -14.42 13.04 -9.87
CA ILE A 334 -14.27 12.99 -8.41
C ILE A 334 -14.98 11.76 -7.84
N ARG A 335 -16.21 11.47 -8.25
CA ARG A 335 -16.94 10.25 -7.81
C ARG A 335 -16.24 8.98 -8.30
N TRP A 336 -15.76 8.96 -9.55
CA TRP A 336 -15.04 7.82 -10.13
C TRP A 336 -13.69 7.55 -9.43
N ARG A 337 -12.88 8.59 -9.24
CA ARG A 337 -11.52 8.50 -8.67
C ARG A 337 -11.46 8.78 -7.18
N SER A 338 -12.58 8.73 -6.46
CA SER A 338 -12.65 9.10 -5.05
C SER A 338 -11.63 8.30 -4.22
N PRO A 339 -10.85 8.93 -3.32
CA PRO A 339 -9.99 8.23 -2.36
C PRO A 339 -10.74 7.23 -1.49
N VAL A 340 -12.05 7.43 -1.32
CA VAL A 340 -12.97 6.51 -0.64
C VAL A 340 -13.10 5.19 -1.40
N ASN A 341 -12.99 5.17 -2.74
CA ASN A 341 -12.89 3.90 -3.49
C ASN A 341 -11.60 3.15 -3.13
N PHE A 342 -10.49 3.87 -2.93
CA PHE A 342 -9.21 3.27 -2.53
C PHE A 342 -9.19 2.77 -1.08
N LEU A 343 -9.87 3.50 -0.16
CA LEU A 343 -9.99 3.11 1.25
C LEU A 343 -11.01 1.99 1.46
N LEU A 344 -12.13 2.00 0.74
CA LEU A 344 -13.18 0.99 0.84
C LEU A 344 -12.82 -0.30 0.11
N ILE A 345 -12.08 -0.28 -1.00
CA ILE A 345 -11.55 -1.52 -1.61
C ILE A 345 -10.57 -2.19 -0.64
N LEU A 346 -9.70 -1.41 0.02
CA LEU A 346 -8.77 -1.90 1.05
C LEU A 346 -9.47 -2.41 2.32
N ASP A 347 -10.58 -1.80 2.75
CA ASP A 347 -11.36 -2.27 3.90
C ASP A 347 -12.28 -3.44 3.55
N VAL A 348 -12.91 -3.46 2.37
CA VAL A 348 -13.87 -4.50 1.96
C VAL A 348 -13.19 -5.85 1.71
N GLU A 349 -11.99 -5.87 1.11
CA GLU A 349 -11.24 -7.12 0.94
C GLU A 349 -10.60 -7.62 2.24
N ARG A 350 -10.35 -6.74 3.21
CA ARG A 350 -9.92 -7.13 4.57
C ARG A 350 -11.09 -7.64 5.43
N VAL A 351 -12.31 -7.23 5.13
CA VAL A 351 -13.48 -7.41 6.01
C VAL A 351 -14.34 -8.63 5.67
N VAL A 352 -14.10 -9.32 4.55
CA VAL A 352 -14.66 -10.67 4.37
C VAL A 352 -14.05 -11.67 5.38
N ASN A 353 -12.91 -11.36 6.02
CA ASN A 353 -12.27 -12.24 7.02
C ASN A 353 -11.76 -11.56 8.31
N GLY A 354 -12.27 -10.40 8.76
CA GLY A 354 -11.81 -9.90 10.07
C GLY A 354 -12.37 -8.58 10.57
N ASN A 355 -12.80 -8.57 11.82
CA ASN A 355 -13.25 -7.41 12.58
C ASN A 355 -12.12 -6.39 12.82
N GLY A 356 -12.19 -5.20 12.21
CA GLY A 356 -11.97 -3.91 12.89
C GLY A 356 -10.56 -3.39 13.23
N ARG A 357 -10.40 -2.07 13.10
CA ARG A 357 -9.29 -1.23 13.64
C ARG A 357 -7.90 -1.76 13.28
N ASN A 358 -7.43 -1.42 12.08
CA ASN A 358 -6.07 -1.74 11.64
C ASN A 358 -5.02 -0.90 12.41
N SER A 359 -4.71 -1.34 13.63
CA SER A 359 -3.59 -0.88 14.43
C SER A 359 -2.39 -1.78 14.13
N PHE A 360 -1.27 -1.21 13.70
CA PHE A 360 -0.02 -1.93 13.48
C PHE A 360 0.76 -1.99 14.79
N TYR A 361 0.90 -3.19 15.33
CA TYR A 361 1.73 -3.42 16.50
C TYR A 361 3.17 -3.69 16.04
N LEU A 362 4.10 -2.80 16.42
CA LEU A 362 5.52 -2.98 16.15
C LEU A 362 6.19 -3.50 17.42
N GLY A 363 6.59 -4.77 17.43
CA GLY A 363 7.47 -5.31 18.47
C GLY A 363 8.86 -4.68 18.36
N VAL A 364 9.24 -3.88 19.35
CA VAL A 364 10.56 -3.25 19.43
C VAL A 364 11.43 -4.04 20.40
N LEU A 365 12.35 -4.83 19.85
CA LEU A 365 13.34 -5.56 20.64
C LEU A 365 14.31 -4.59 21.36
N PRO A 366 14.58 -4.75 22.67
CA PRO A 366 15.72 -4.13 23.31
C PRO A 366 16.97 -4.88 22.85
N TRP A 367 17.73 -4.29 21.93
CA TRP A 367 19.11 -4.73 21.74
C TRP A 367 19.94 -4.11 22.86
N GLU A 368 20.35 -4.97 23.82
CA GLU A 368 21.42 -4.85 24.82
C GLU A 368 21.76 -3.44 25.33
N GLU A 369 21.35 -3.17 26.57
CA GLU A 369 21.65 -1.98 27.38
C GLU A 369 21.35 -0.63 26.69
N PRO A 370 20.98 0.41 27.44
CA PRO A 370 20.80 1.74 26.89
C PRO A 370 22.14 2.28 26.37
N LYS A 371 22.58 1.91 25.15
CA LYS A 371 23.70 2.59 24.48
C LYS A 371 23.41 4.08 24.26
N ARG A 372 22.18 4.55 24.54
CA ARG A 372 21.76 5.98 24.58
C ARG A 372 20.66 6.39 25.57
N GLY A 373 20.16 5.51 26.46
CA GLY A 373 19.16 5.88 27.49
C GLY A 373 17.76 6.28 26.98
N LYS A 374 17.35 5.83 25.79
CA LYS A 374 16.09 6.24 25.15
C LYS A 374 14.96 5.23 25.36
N ASP A 375 13.77 5.73 25.63
CA ASP A 375 12.55 4.93 25.76
C ASP A 375 12.01 4.45 24.39
N VAL A 376 11.16 3.42 24.39
CA VAL A 376 10.62 2.75 23.19
C VAL A 376 9.79 3.70 22.32
N SER A 377 9.02 4.62 22.90
CA SER A 377 8.28 5.63 22.14
C SER A 377 9.22 6.58 21.38
N GLN A 378 10.32 7.00 22.02
CA GLN A 378 11.32 7.86 21.38
C GLN A 378 12.04 7.14 20.23
N ARG A 379 12.31 5.83 20.37
CA ARG A 379 12.87 5.01 19.29
C ARG A 379 11.93 4.92 18.09
N LEU A 380 10.63 4.75 18.34
CA LEU A 380 9.63 4.76 17.28
C LEU A 380 9.58 6.13 16.59
N GLU A 381 9.55 7.23 17.33
CA GLU A 381 9.57 8.58 16.76
C GLU A 381 10.79 8.80 15.85
N GLU A 382 11.98 8.36 16.27
CA GLU A 382 13.20 8.46 15.46
C GLU A 382 13.13 7.61 14.18
N LEU A 383 12.57 6.40 14.26
CA LEU A 383 12.35 5.55 13.10
C LEU A 383 11.38 6.22 12.12
N LEU A 384 10.25 6.70 12.61
CA LEU A 384 9.20 7.35 11.81
C LEU A 384 9.61 8.74 11.30
N ALA A 385 10.62 9.38 11.91
CA ALA A 385 11.21 10.63 11.42
C ALA A 385 12.24 10.41 10.29
N SER A 386 12.60 9.17 9.98
CA SER A 386 13.56 8.88 8.92
C SER A 386 13.01 9.22 7.52
N LYS A 387 13.92 9.44 6.56
CA LYS A 387 13.58 9.77 5.17
C LYS A 387 12.69 8.72 4.49
N LEU A 388 12.67 7.48 5.00
CA LEU A 388 11.83 6.40 4.53
C LEU A 388 10.34 6.78 4.57
N PHE A 389 9.91 7.45 5.65
CA PHE A 389 8.51 7.76 5.92
C PHE A 389 8.07 9.15 5.44
N GLU A 390 8.95 9.94 4.82
CA GLU A 390 8.61 11.31 4.37
C GLU A 390 7.40 11.33 3.43
N LYS A 391 7.35 10.39 2.46
CA LYS A 391 6.22 10.27 1.53
C LYS A 391 4.93 9.94 2.28
N LEU A 392 4.99 8.96 3.19
CA LEU A 392 3.84 8.53 3.98
C LEU A 392 3.34 9.65 4.90
N LYS A 393 4.25 10.37 5.58
CA LYS A 393 3.92 11.50 6.44
C LYS A 393 3.25 12.67 5.70
N ARG A 394 3.58 12.86 4.42
CA ARG A 394 2.90 13.87 3.56
C ARG A 394 1.50 13.41 3.14
N GLN A 395 1.30 12.11 2.97
CA GLN A 395 0.02 11.52 2.54
C GLN A 395 -0.95 11.33 3.69
N ASP A 396 -0.45 10.93 4.86
CA ASP A 396 -1.19 10.73 6.10
C ASP A 396 -0.35 11.29 7.26
N PRO A 397 -0.56 12.55 7.67
CA PRO A 397 0.18 13.16 8.77
C PRO A 397 0.04 12.41 10.10
N ASP A 398 -1.07 11.67 10.27
CA ASP A 398 -1.44 10.97 11.49
C ASP A 398 -1.07 9.47 11.47
N PHE A 399 -0.40 8.98 10.42
CA PHE A 399 -0.05 7.56 10.27
C PHE A 399 0.71 6.99 11.49
N SER A 400 1.49 7.83 12.16
CA SER A 400 2.24 7.45 13.37
C SER A 400 1.34 6.97 14.51
N LYS A 401 0.09 7.46 14.60
CA LYS A 401 -0.90 7.01 15.59
C LYS A 401 -1.36 5.58 15.35
N LYS A 402 -1.21 5.07 14.12
CA LYS A 402 -1.54 3.69 13.74
C LYS A 402 -0.43 2.70 14.12
N VAL A 403 0.76 3.19 14.50
CA VAL A 403 1.89 2.34 14.90
C VAL A 403 2.02 2.37 16.41
N ILE A 404 1.71 1.25 17.06
CA ILE A 404 1.84 1.10 18.50
C ILE A 404 3.10 0.31 18.78
N PRO A 405 4.10 0.90 19.47
CA PRO A 405 5.28 0.17 19.83
C PRO A 405 4.99 -0.71 21.05
N VAL A 406 5.42 -1.97 20.98
CA VAL A 406 5.36 -2.92 22.10
C VAL A 406 6.79 -3.25 22.49
N THR A 407 7.12 -3.06 23.76
CA THR A 407 8.43 -3.47 24.30
C THR A 407 8.43 -4.98 24.49
N GLY A 408 9.46 -5.66 24.03
CA GLY A 408 9.62 -7.09 24.30
C GLY A 408 10.98 -7.61 23.88
N ASP A 409 11.51 -8.62 24.55
CA ASP A 409 12.75 -9.32 24.23
C ASP A 409 12.48 -10.81 24.04
N ILE A 410 12.86 -11.34 22.88
CA ILE A 410 12.64 -12.74 22.51
C ILE A 410 13.45 -13.73 23.38
N LEU A 411 14.46 -13.24 24.08
CA LEU A 411 15.27 -14.02 25.03
C LEU A 411 14.54 -14.26 26.36
N HIS A 412 13.49 -13.49 26.65
CA HIS A 412 12.74 -13.58 27.90
C HIS A 412 11.42 -14.34 27.73
N GLU A 413 10.91 -14.92 28.83
CA GLU A 413 9.57 -15.52 28.88
C GLU A 413 8.49 -14.51 28.47
N ASN A 414 7.40 -15.00 27.88
CA ASN A 414 6.34 -14.16 27.28
C ASN A 414 6.88 -13.04 26.38
N LEU A 415 8.03 -13.28 25.73
CA LEU A 415 8.70 -12.32 24.86
C LEU A 415 9.09 -11.01 25.57
N GLY A 416 9.24 -11.02 26.91
CA GLY A 416 9.59 -9.84 27.70
C GLY A 416 8.58 -8.69 27.61
N VAL A 417 7.34 -8.98 27.19
CA VAL A 417 6.27 -8.00 27.02
C VAL A 417 5.63 -7.65 28.37
N SER A 418 5.20 -6.40 28.55
CA SER A 418 4.46 -6.00 29.74
C SER A 418 3.10 -6.70 29.79
N GLN A 419 2.56 -7.00 30.99
CA GLN A 419 1.26 -7.66 31.10
C GLN A 419 0.15 -6.89 30.36
N LYS A 420 0.17 -5.55 30.44
CA LYS A 420 -0.79 -4.69 29.75
C LYS A 420 -0.71 -4.83 28.22
N ASP A 421 0.51 -4.85 27.68
CA ASP A 421 0.71 -5.00 26.24
C ASP A 421 0.46 -6.44 25.77
N GLU A 422 0.76 -7.45 26.61
CA GLU A 422 0.42 -8.85 26.35
C GLU A 422 -1.11 -9.01 26.21
N GLU A 423 -1.88 -8.51 27.17
CA GLU A 423 -3.35 -8.53 27.11
C GLU A 423 -3.86 -7.79 25.85
N ARG A 424 -3.28 -6.64 25.52
CA ARG A 424 -3.64 -5.89 24.32
C ARG A 424 -3.38 -6.69 23.04
N VAL A 425 -2.18 -7.25 22.89
CA VAL A 425 -1.80 -8.03 21.70
C VAL A 425 -2.66 -9.30 21.58
N ILE A 426 -2.92 -9.99 22.69
CA ILE A 426 -3.78 -11.18 22.73
C ILE A 426 -5.20 -10.88 22.21
N ASN A 427 -5.74 -9.70 22.52
CA ASN A 427 -7.10 -9.32 22.16
C ASN A 427 -7.22 -8.68 20.77
N ASP A 428 -6.21 -7.90 20.35
CA ASP A 428 -6.33 -6.98 19.21
C ASP A 428 -5.60 -7.47 17.94
N VAL A 429 -4.65 -8.41 18.03
CA VAL A 429 -3.84 -8.85 16.89
C VAL A 429 -4.46 -10.05 16.19
N SER A 430 -4.47 -10.03 14.85
CA SER A 430 -4.88 -11.16 14.01
C SER A 430 -3.81 -11.65 13.03
N VAL A 431 -2.83 -10.80 12.69
CA VAL A 431 -1.77 -11.12 11.74
C VAL A 431 -0.42 -10.89 12.42
N VAL A 432 0.42 -11.92 12.47
CA VAL A 432 1.75 -11.84 13.07
C VAL A 432 2.82 -12.06 12.00
N PHE A 433 3.70 -11.07 11.82
CA PHE A 433 4.91 -11.20 11.03
C PHE A 433 6.11 -11.36 11.96
N HIS A 434 6.67 -12.57 12.03
CA HIS A 434 7.81 -12.86 12.87
C HIS A 434 9.11 -12.84 12.07
N SER A 435 9.88 -11.75 12.20
CA SER A 435 11.16 -11.53 11.50
C SER A 435 12.38 -11.37 12.44
N ALA A 436 12.21 -11.65 13.74
CA ALA A 436 13.30 -11.56 14.70
C ALA A 436 14.27 -12.74 14.56
N ALA A 437 15.56 -12.46 14.37
CA ALA A 437 16.64 -13.44 14.33
C ALA A 437 18.00 -12.76 14.51
N THR A 438 19.01 -13.51 14.94
CA THR A 438 20.41 -13.10 14.71
C THR A 438 20.76 -13.39 13.26
N VAL A 439 21.34 -12.41 12.58
CA VAL A 439 21.83 -12.52 11.19
C VAL A 439 23.35 -12.66 11.13
N LYS A 440 24.01 -12.89 12.28
CA LYS A 440 25.45 -13.14 12.33
C LYS A 440 25.73 -14.60 12.00
N PHE A 441 26.65 -14.83 11.06
CA PHE A 441 27.00 -16.17 10.61
C PHE A 441 28.03 -16.86 11.52
N ASP A 442 28.70 -16.10 12.38
CA ASP A 442 29.71 -16.53 13.33
C ASP A 442 29.22 -16.54 14.78
N GLU A 443 27.90 -16.49 14.99
CA GLU A 443 27.31 -16.55 16.34
C GLU A 443 27.52 -17.95 16.95
N GLU A 444 27.87 -17.97 18.23
CA GLU A 444 28.03 -19.21 19.00
C GLU A 444 26.74 -20.03 19.01
N MET A 445 26.86 -21.36 18.98
CA MET A 445 25.72 -22.26 18.83
C MET A 445 24.65 -22.01 19.91
N LYS A 446 25.04 -21.83 21.17
CA LYS A 446 24.09 -21.64 22.28
C LYS A 446 23.25 -20.38 22.08
N LEU A 447 23.87 -19.25 21.74
CA LEU A 447 23.17 -18.00 21.48
C LEU A 447 22.32 -18.05 20.20
N ALA A 448 22.83 -18.70 19.15
CA ALA A 448 22.08 -18.91 17.91
C ALA A 448 20.82 -19.76 18.13
N VAL A 449 20.91 -20.81 18.95
CA VAL A 449 19.77 -21.65 19.34
C VAL A 449 18.80 -20.86 20.21
N GLU A 450 19.29 -20.13 21.20
CA GLU A 450 18.45 -19.32 22.08
C GLU A 450 17.62 -18.30 21.29
N MET A 451 18.24 -17.57 20.38
CA MET A 451 17.55 -16.55 19.58
C MET A 451 16.63 -17.15 18.51
N ASN A 452 17.16 -18.05 17.68
CA ASN A 452 16.47 -18.47 16.45
C ASN A 452 15.57 -19.69 16.67
N VAL A 453 15.79 -20.50 17.71
CA VAL A 453 15.04 -21.73 17.98
C VAL A 453 14.15 -21.57 19.21
N VAL A 454 14.73 -21.25 20.37
CA VAL A 454 13.96 -21.04 21.61
C VAL A 454 13.06 -19.81 21.46
N GLY A 455 13.58 -18.73 20.89
CA GLY A 455 12.79 -17.54 20.60
C GLY A 455 11.57 -17.79 19.70
N VAL A 456 11.73 -18.65 18.68
CA VAL A 456 10.60 -19.09 17.84
C VAL A 456 9.62 -19.94 18.62
N ASN A 457 10.09 -20.84 19.48
CA ASN A 457 9.22 -21.61 20.37
C ASN A 457 8.41 -20.69 21.31
N ARG A 458 9.04 -19.66 21.90
CA ARG A 458 8.34 -18.65 22.71
C ARG A 458 7.31 -17.88 21.90
N MET A 459 7.63 -17.52 20.65
CA MET A 459 6.69 -16.87 19.74
C MET A 459 5.49 -17.77 19.42
N ILE A 460 5.72 -19.07 19.19
CA ILE A 460 4.66 -20.07 19.01
C ILE A 460 3.75 -20.10 20.25
N GLN A 461 4.32 -20.22 21.45
CA GLN A 461 3.52 -20.25 22.69
C GLN A 461 2.74 -18.95 22.90
N PHE A 462 3.33 -17.80 22.56
CA PHE A 462 2.66 -16.51 22.65
C PHE A 462 1.51 -16.41 21.63
N CYS A 463 1.73 -16.83 20.38
CA CYS A 463 0.71 -16.82 19.34
C CYS A 463 -0.48 -17.74 19.66
N LYS A 464 -0.26 -18.86 20.36
CA LYS A 464 -1.36 -19.73 20.85
C LYS A 464 -2.31 -19.03 21.81
N LYS A 465 -1.88 -17.93 22.45
CA LYS A 465 -2.74 -17.13 23.34
C LYS A 465 -3.60 -16.11 22.58
N ILE A 466 -3.25 -15.75 21.35
CA ILE A 466 -3.94 -14.70 20.57
C ILE A 466 -5.32 -15.20 20.13
N LYS A 467 -6.36 -14.43 20.46
CA LYS A 467 -7.76 -14.88 20.31
C LYS A 467 -8.23 -14.99 18.86
N ASN A 468 -7.77 -14.09 18.00
CA ASN A 468 -8.25 -13.94 16.62
C ASN A 468 -7.11 -14.10 15.61
N LEU A 469 -6.15 -14.99 15.89
CA LEU A 469 -5.00 -15.21 15.01
C LEU A 469 -5.43 -15.85 13.69
N GLU A 470 -5.31 -15.11 12.59
CA GLU A 470 -5.60 -15.57 11.23
C GLU A 470 -4.33 -16.08 10.52
N VAL A 471 -3.14 -15.52 10.83
CA VAL A 471 -1.87 -16.01 10.26
C VAL A 471 -0.66 -15.66 11.13
N LEU A 472 0.24 -16.64 11.26
CA LEU A 472 1.61 -16.47 11.74
C LEU A 472 2.59 -16.67 10.57
N LEU A 473 3.07 -15.57 9.99
CA LEU A 473 4.10 -15.59 8.96
C LEU A 473 5.49 -15.55 9.61
N HIS A 474 6.26 -16.61 9.43
CA HIS A 474 7.66 -16.67 9.88
C HIS A 474 8.63 -16.34 8.75
N VAL A 475 9.51 -15.37 8.97
CA VAL A 475 10.60 -15.03 8.05
C VAL A 475 11.82 -15.89 8.35
N SER A 476 12.08 -16.83 7.45
CA SER A 476 13.26 -17.68 7.43
C SER A 476 14.28 -17.13 6.41
N THR A 477 14.97 -18.00 5.69
CA THR A 477 15.90 -17.66 4.62
C THR A 477 15.89 -18.75 3.55
N ALA A 478 16.03 -18.38 2.28
CA ALA A 478 16.17 -19.33 1.18
C ALA A 478 17.36 -20.29 1.40
N TYR A 479 18.38 -19.87 2.16
CA TYR A 479 19.60 -20.63 2.38
C TYR A 479 19.56 -21.60 3.58
N CYS A 480 18.43 -21.73 4.29
CA CYS A 480 18.34 -22.62 5.46
C CYS A 480 18.61 -24.09 5.07
N ASN A 481 18.35 -24.45 3.80
CA ASN A 481 18.59 -25.76 3.22
C ASN A 481 19.70 -25.77 2.15
N CYS A 482 20.69 -24.88 2.28
CA CYS A 482 21.81 -24.78 1.33
C CYS A 482 22.75 -26.01 1.25
N ASN A 483 22.56 -27.00 2.11
CA ASN A 483 23.24 -28.30 2.05
C ASN A 483 22.80 -29.16 0.86
N VAL A 484 21.68 -28.83 0.20
CA VAL A 484 21.20 -29.47 -1.03
C VAL A 484 21.12 -28.44 -2.16
N LYS A 485 21.34 -28.87 -3.40
CA LYS A 485 21.41 -27.96 -4.57
C LYS A 485 20.03 -27.50 -5.05
N TYR A 486 19.05 -28.39 -5.05
CA TYR A 486 17.67 -28.13 -5.47
C TYR A 486 16.80 -28.02 -4.23
N ILE A 487 16.19 -26.87 -4.02
CA ILE A 487 15.45 -26.54 -2.80
C ILE A 487 13.98 -26.32 -3.16
N ASP A 488 13.14 -27.23 -2.66
CA ASP A 488 11.70 -27.23 -2.82
C ASP A 488 11.03 -26.34 -1.77
N GLU A 489 9.82 -25.88 -2.09
CA GLU A 489 8.94 -25.13 -1.19
C GLU A 489 8.28 -26.06 -0.16
N LYS A 490 9.11 -26.67 0.69
CA LYS A 490 8.70 -27.54 1.79
C LYS A 490 9.61 -27.36 3.01
N VAL A 491 9.12 -27.81 4.17
CA VAL A 491 9.95 -27.95 5.37
C VAL A 491 10.75 -29.25 5.26
N TYR A 492 12.05 -29.17 5.56
CA TYR A 492 12.94 -30.32 5.53
C TYR A 492 13.13 -30.83 6.95
N GLU A 493 13.08 -32.15 7.13
CA GLU A 493 13.33 -32.77 8.42
C GLU A 493 14.80 -32.56 8.82
N PRO A 494 15.07 -32.00 10.02
CA PRO A 494 16.44 -31.80 10.46
C PRO A 494 17.06 -33.13 10.91
N PRO A 495 18.40 -33.26 10.83
CA PRO A 495 19.10 -34.48 11.26
C PRO A 495 18.99 -34.72 12.78
N LEU A 496 18.73 -33.66 13.55
CA LEU A 496 18.51 -33.72 14.99
C LEU A 496 17.19 -33.04 15.30
N ALA A 497 16.32 -33.73 16.04
CA ALA A 497 15.05 -33.17 16.48
C ALA A 497 15.27 -31.94 17.39
N PRO A 498 14.44 -30.88 17.30
CA PRO A 498 14.65 -29.64 18.05
C PRO A 498 14.83 -29.84 19.56
N HIS A 499 14.01 -30.67 20.21
CA HIS A 499 14.10 -30.90 21.67
C HIS A 499 15.48 -31.42 22.10
N LYS A 500 16.10 -32.33 21.33
CA LYS A 500 17.44 -32.85 21.65
C LYS A 500 18.52 -31.77 21.53
N LEU A 501 18.35 -30.83 20.61
CA LEU A 501 19.24 -29.68 20.47
C LEU A 501 19.08 -28.74 21.67
N LEU A 502 17.86 -28.51 22.12
CA LEU A 502 17.56 -27.70 23.31
C LEU A 502 18.18 -28.33 24.56
N ASP A 503 17.94 -29.63 24.78
CA ASP A 503 18.53 -30.37 25.90
C ASP A 503 20.05 -30.21 25.88
N ALA A 504 20.69 -30.47 24.73
CA ALA A 504 22.14 -30.34 24.56
C ALA A 504 22.66 -28.93 24.90
N CYS A 505 21.97 -27.88 24.47
CA CYS A 505 22.37 -26.50 24.76
C CYS A 505 22.17 -26.11 26.23
N GLU A 506 21.23 -26.74 26.93
CA GLU A 506 20.95 -26.50 28.34
C GLU A 506 22.03 -27.11 29.24
N TRP A 507 22.36 -28.39 29.06
CA TRP A 507 23.30 -29.10 29.96
C TRP A 507 24.77 -29.01 29.55
N MET A 508 25.10 -28.82 28.27
CA MET A 508 26.50 -28.76 27.83
C MET A 508 27.12 -27.39 28.15
N ASP A 509 28.39 -27.43 28.56
CA ASP A 509 29.23 -26.24 28.65
C ASP A 509 29.54 -25.65 27.26
N GLY A 510 29.76 -24.33 27.20
CA GLY A 510 29.94 -23.58 25.95
C GLY A 510 31.12 -24.08 25.11
N ASP A 511 32.25 -24.39 25.75
CA ASP A 511 33.45 -24.86 25.05
C ASP A 511 33.27 -26.25 24.43
N VAL A 512 32.55 -27.12 25.14
CA VAL A 512 32.20 -28.47 24.65
C VAL A 512 31.25 -28.36 23.44
N LEU A 513 30.22 -27.51 23.55
CA LEU A 513 29.26 -27.29 22.47
C LEU A 513 29.92 -26.68 21.22
N ASN A 514 30.82 -25.72 21.41
CA ASN A 514 31.59 -25.12 20.30
C ASN A 514 32.48 -26.16 19.60
N THR A 515 33.07 -27.09 20.35
CA THR A 515 33.86 -28.20 19.79
C THR A 515 33.00 -29.18 18.98
N LEU A 516 31.75 -29.42 19.41
CA LEU A 516 30.82 -30.33 18.73
C LEU A 516 30.05 -29.67 17.57
N THR A 517 29.94 -28.34 17.57
CA THR A 517 29.17 -27.54 16.59
C THR A 517 29.42 -27.94 15.14
N PRO A 518 30.67 -28.12 14.64
CA PRO A 518 30.90 -28.54 13.26
C PRO A 518 30.24 -29.88 12.90
N LYS A 519 30.15 -30.82 13.85
CA LYS A 519 29.46 -32.10 13.64
C LYS A 519 27.93 -31.95 13.68
N MET A 520 27.42 -31.04 14.52
CA MET A 520 25.98 -30.82 14.69
C MET A 520 25.35 -30.12 13.47
N ILE A 521 26.02 -29.12 12.91
CA ILE A 521 25.54 -28.40 11.72
C ILE A 521 25.72 -29.21 10.42
N GLY A 522 26.54 -30.26 10.46
CA GLY A 522 26.80 -31.15 9.33
C GLY A 522 27.36 -30.41 8.11
N ASN A 523 26.75 -30.61 6.93
CA ASN A 523 27.20 -30.00 5.67
C ASN A 523 26.77 -28.54 5.51
N ARG A 524 26.23 -27.91 6.55
CA ARG A 524 25.82 -26.50 6.52
C ARG A 524 27.02 -25.57 6.80
N PRO A 525 27.06 -24.38 6.20
CA PRO A 525 28.21 -23.49 6.32
C PRO A 525 28.31 -22.78 7.67
N ASN A 526 27.20 -22.66 8.41
CA ASN A 526 27.15 -21.88 9.65
C ASN A 526 25.95 -22.24 10.54
N THR A 527 26.00 -21.75 11.79
CA THR A 527 24.94 -21.91 12.80
C THR A 527 23.64 -21.22 12.40
N TYR A 528 23.70 -20.11 11.66
CA TYR A 528 22.51 -19.38 11.17
C TYR A 528 21.62 -20.25 10.27
N THR A 529 22.17 -20.85 9.22
CA THR A 529 21.41 -21.71 8.29
C THR A 529 20.87 -22.94 8.99
N TYR A 530 21.63 -23.52 9.92
CA TYR A 530 21.20 -24.65 10.74
C TYR A 530 20.02 -24.30 11.65
N THR A 531 20.15 -23.26 12.47
CA THR A 531 19.11 -22.86 13.44
C THR A 531 17.82 -22.40 12.76
N LYS A 532 17.90 -21.72 11.62
CA LYS A 532 16.71 -21.40 10.81
C LYS A 532 15.99 -22.67 10.31
N ALA A 533 16.72 -23.69 9.87
CA ALA A 533 16.10 -24.96 9.46
C ALA A 533 15.42 -25.69 10.65
N ILE A 534 16.03 -25.65 11.84
CA ILE A 534 15.42 -26.20 13.06
C ILE A 534 14.14 -25.43 13.44
N ALA A 535 14.17 -24.10 13.35
CA ALA A 535 13.02 -23.26 13.64
C ALA A 535 11.82 -23.52 12.71
N GLU A 536 12.07 -23.71 11.41
CA GLU A 536 11.04 -24.11 10.46
C GLU A 536 10.40 -25.45 10.82
N TYR A 537 11.19 -26.41 11.32
CA TYR A 537 10.66 -27.69 11.76
C TYR A 537 9.82 -27.57 13.04
N LEU A 538 10.21 -26.72 14.00
CA LEU A 538 9.37 -26.42 15.18
C LEU A 538 8.00 -25.86 14.78
N LEU A 539 7.99 -24.94 13.83
CA LEU A 539 6.76 -24.37 13.27
C LEU A 539 5.92 -25.44 12.57
N TYR A 540 6.54 -26.32 11.79
CA TYR A 540 5.88 -27.46 11.17
C TYR A 540 5.23 -28.40 12.19
N GLN A 541 5.89 -28.66 13.33
CA GLN A 541 5.31 -29.48 14.40
C GLN A 541 4.06 -28.84 15.05
N ASN A 542 3.87 -27.52 14.92
CA ASN A 542 2.73 -26.79 15.48
C ASN A 542 1.72 -26.34 14.40
N LYS A 543 1.85 -26.81 13.15
CA LYS A 543 0.99 -26.39 12.02
C LYS A 543 -0.49 -26.73 12.19
N GLU A 544 -0.81 -27.75 12.99
CA GLU A 544 -2.20 -28.16 13.27
C GLU A 544 -2.86 -27.25 14.32
N GLU A 545 -2.06 -26.55 15.14
CA GLU A 545 -2.56 -25.69 16.22
C GLU A 545 -2.54 -24.20 15.82
N LEU A 546 -1.77 -23.83 14.80
CA LEU A 546 -1.54 -22.44 14.39
C LEU A 546 -1.58 -22.29 12.87
N PRO A 547 -2.14 -21.19 12.34
CA PRO A 547 -2.17 -20.89 10.91
C PRO A 547 -0.79 -20.38 10.43
N VAL A 548 0.17 -21.29 10.34
CA VAL A 548 1.57 -20.96 10.05
C VAL A 548 1.85 -20.92 8.55
N VAL A 549 2.60 -19.89 8.12
CA VAL A 549 3.21 -19.83 6.79
C VAL A 549 4.68 -19.45 6.90
N ILE A 550 5.54 -20.06 6.07
CA ILE A 550 6.99 -19.81 6.08
C ILE A 550 7.38 -19.02 4.83
N PHE A 551 8.03 -17.88 5.04
CA PHE A 551 8.54 -17.02 3.99
C PHE A 551 10.08 -17.05 3.97
N ARG A 552 10.68 -17.36 2.83
CA ARG A 552 12.13 -17.53 2.65
C ARG A 552 12.68 -16.53 1.62
N PRO A 553 13.13 -15.34 2.04
CA PRO A 553 13.85 -14.43 1.16
C PRO A 553 15.29 -14.91 0.89
N SER A 554 15.82 -14.58 -0.29
CA SER A 554 17.26 -14.64 -0.58
C SER A 554 18.00 -13.44 0.03
N ILE A 555 19.11 -12.99 -0.57
CA ILE A 555 19.93 -11.93 0.00
C ILE A 555 19.19 -10.58 -0.15
N VAL A 556 18.63 -10.08 0.94
CA VAL A 556 17.89 -8.81 0.92
C VAL A 556 18.84 -7.63 0.66
N GLY A 557 18.57 -6.87 -0.40
CA GLY A 557 19.29 -5.68 -0.80
C GLY A 557 18.49 -4.39 -0.56
N ALA A 558 18.94 -3.28 -1.18
CA ALA A 558 18.21 -2.02 -1.13
C ALA A 558 16.86 -2.11 -1.86
N SER A 559 15.97 -1.16 -1.59
CA SER A 559 14.70 -1.06 -2.31
C SER A 559 14.92 -0.82 -3.81
N TRP A 560 14.07 -1.43 -4.62
CA TRP A 560 14.07 -1.23 -6.06
C TRP A 560 13.26 0.00 -6.45
N ASN A 561 12.05 0.14 -5.91
CA ASN A 561 11.12 1.22 -6.24
C ASN A 561 10.59 1.94 -4.99
N GLU A 562 10.02 1.20 -4.04
CA GLU A 562 9.27 1.80 -2.92
C GLU A 562 10.01 1.72 -1.57
N PRO A 563 9.79 2.67 -0.65
CA PRO A 563 9.14 3.97 -0.89
C PRO A 563 10.09 4.96 -1.59
N VAL A 564 11.39 4.66 -1.65
CA VAL A 564 12.42 5.43 -2.35
C VAL A 564 13.43 4.46 -2.96
N PRO A 565 13.76 4.54 -4.25
CA PRO A 565 14.76 3.64 -4.86
C PRO A 565 16.14 3.74 -4.20
N GLY A 566 16.78 2.58 -3.99
CA GLY A 566 18.11 2.48 -3.38
C GLY A 566 18.13 2.69 -1.86
N TRP A 567 16.98 2.75 -1.19
CA TRP A 567 16.94 2.90 0.25
C TRP A 567 17.49 1.67 0.97
N VAL A 568 18.38 1.92 1.94
CA VAL A 568 18.97 0.94 2.86
C VAL A 568 19.58 1.69 4.05
N ASP A 569 19.48 1.14 5.26
CA ASP A 569 19.83 1.85 6.50
C ASP A 569 20.94 1.20 7.33
N ASN A 570 21.48 0.06 6.88
CA ASN A 570 22.45 -0.72 7.63
C ASN A 570 23.59 -1.26 6.74
N TYR A 571 24.64 -1.79 7.36
CA TYR A 571 25.80 -2.37 6.67
C TYR A 571 25.68 -3.89 6.46
N ASN A 572 24.52 -4.49 6.72
CA ASN A 572 24.38 -5.94 6.69
C ASN A 572 24.45 -6.47 5.25
N GLY A 573 24.99 -7.68 5.12
CA GLY A 573 25.05 -8.40 3.85
C GLY A 573 25.76 -7.62 2.72
N PRO A 574 25.17 -7.53 1.52
CA PRO A 574 25.81 -6.94 0.34
C PRO A 574 26.08 -5.44 0.47
N THR A 575 25.33 -4.73 1.33
CA THR A 575 25.50 -3.28 1.52
C THR A 575 26.87 -2.92 2.08
N GLY A 576 27.34 -3.65 3.10
CA GLY A 576 28.67 -3.44 3.68
C GLY A 576 29.81 -3.74 2.69
N LEU A 577 29.64 -4.80 1.88
CA LEU A 577 30.61 -5.16 0.84
C LEU A 577 30.69 -4.09 -0.25
N LEU A 578 29.55 -3.65 -0.78
CA LEU A 578 29.50 -2.60 -1.79
C LEU A 578 30.06 -1.27 -1.26
N ALA A 579 29.81 -0.92 0.00
CA ALA A 579 30.44 0.25 0.63
C ALA A 579 31.97 0.11 0.69
N ALA A 580 32.50 -1.07 1.04
CA ALA A 580 33.93 -1.34 1.07
C ALA A 580 34.56 -1.34 -0.35
N ILE A 581 33.84 -1.84 -1.35
CA ILE A 581 34.21 -1.78 -2.77
C ILE A 581 34.27 -0.33 -3.24
N GLY A 582 33.25 0.48 -2.94
CA GLY A 582 33.19 1.90 -3.29
C GLY A 582 34.31 2.73 -2.67
N ASN A 583 34.78 2.36 -1.47
CA ASN A 583 35.96 2.97 -0.85
C ASN A 583 37.29 2.49 -1.46
N GLY A 584 37.28 1.44 -2.29
CA GLY A 584 38.47 0.78 -2.83
C GLY A 584 39.23 -0.08 -1.81
N LEU A 585 38.60 -0.40 -0.68
CA LEU A 585 39.21 -1.21 0.39
C LEU A 585 38.97 -2.71 0.17
N LEU A 586 37.84 -3.08 -0.44
CA LEU A 586 37.55 -4.44 -0.87
C LEU A 586 37.68 -4.53 -2.40
N ARG A 587 38.75 -5.16 -2.87
CA ARG A 587 39.10 -5.29 -4.31
C ARG A 587 39.16 -6.72 -4.83
N VAL A 588 39.13 -7.74 -3.96
CA VAL A 588 39.10 -9.15 -4.37
C VAL A 588 38.25 -9.95 -3.38
N MET A 589 37.48 -10.90 -3.89
CA MET A 589 36.69 -11.85 -3.12
C MET A 589 36.77 -13.23 -3.77
N LYS A 590 36.64 -14.30 -2.97
CA LYS A 590 36.38 -15.62 -3.54
C LYS A 590 34.94 -15.68 -4.02
N GLY A 591 34.74 -16.25 -5.19
CA GLY A 591 33.41 -16.47 -5.74
C GLY A 591 33.44 -17.02 -7.16
N ASP A 592 32.36 -17.70 -7.52
CA ASP A 592 32.16 -18.16 -8.88
C ASP A 592 31.65 -17.00 -9.73
N PHE A 593 32.48 -16.52 -10.67
CA PHE A 593 32.15 -15.39 -11.55
C PHE A 593 30.82 -15.60 -12.31
N TYR A 594 30.48 -16.84 -12.63
CA TYR A 594 29.25 -17.20 -13.34
C TYR A 594 28.11 -17.67 -12.42
N GLY A 595 28.41 -17.84 -11.13
CA GLY A 595 27.43 -18.22 -10.11
C GLY A 595 26.41 -17.10 -9.86
N THR A 596 25.20 -17.51 -9.48
CA THR A 596 24.09 -16.59 -9.19
C THR A 596 24.29 -15.89 -7.85
N SER A 597 24.28 -14.56 -7.89
CA SER A 597 24.16 -13.66 -6.74
C SER A 597 22.68 -13.36 -6.54
N ASP A 598 21.97 -14.22 -5.81
CA ASP A 598 20.53 -14.08 -5.62
C ASP A 598 20.19 -12.96 -4.63
N ILE A 599 20.05 -11.74 -5.17
CA ILE A 599 19.68 -10.55 -4.42
C ILE A 599 18.22 -10.24 -4.66
N ILE A 600 17.47 -10.04 -3.57
CA ILE A 600 16.09 -9.61 -3.60
C ILE A 600 15.92 -8.20 -3.01
N PRO A 601 15.30 -7.24 -3.71
CA PRO A 601 14.99 -5.93 -3.14
C PRO A 601 14.08 -6.02 -1.91
N VAL A 602 14.30 -5.16 -0.91
CA VAL A 602 13.53 -5.18 0.35
C VAL A 602 12.04 -4.88 0.16
N ASP A 603 11.69 -4.04 -0.81
CA ASP A 603 10.30 -3.71 -1.16
C ASP A 603 9.59 -4.88 -1.83
N ILE A 604 10.28 -5.63 -2.71
CA ILE A 604 9.76 -6.88 -3.28
C ILE A 604 9.50 -7.92 -2.18
N ALA A 605 10.44 -8.10 -1.26
CA ALA A 605 10.27 -9.03 -0.15
C ALA A 605 9.09 -8.61 0.76
N SER A 606 8.98 -7.31 1.06
CA SER A 606 7.89 -6.77 1.90
C SER A 606 6.53 -6.93 1.24
N ASN A 607 6.42 -6.60 -0.06
CA ASN A 607 5.19 -6.76 -0.83
C ASN A 607 4.74 -8.23 -0.90
N MET A 608 5.69 -9.13 -1.15
CA MET A 608 5.40 -10.56 -1.19
C MET A 608 4.97 -11.09 0.18
N MET A 609 5.58 -10.65 1.28
CA MET A 609 5.15 -11.05 2.63
C MET A 609 3.69 -10.68 2.90
N ILE A 610 3.27 -9.48 2.50
CA ILE A 610 1.87 -9.03 2.64
C ILE A 610 0.94 -9.92 1.80
N ALA A 611 1.29 -10.18 0.54
CA ALA A 611 0.51 -11.04 -0.35
C ALA A 611 0.44 -12.50 0.15
N VAL A 612 1.53 -13.03 0.72
CA VAL A 612 1.57 -14.38 1.32
C VAL A 612 0.65 -14.46 2.54
N ALA A 613 0.67 -13.45 3.41
CA ALA A 613 -0.25 -13.38 4.54
C ALA A 613 -1.71 -13.36 4.05
N TRP A 614 -2.02 -12.55 3.04
CA TRP A 614 -3.34 -12.50 2.41
C TRP A 614 -3.78 -13.85 1.83
N ASP A 615 -2.95 -14.53 1.04
CA ASP A 615 -3.30 -15.83 0.43
C ASP A 615 -3.60 -16.88 1.50
N ASN A 616 -2.83 -16.89 2.58
CA ASN A 616 -3.02 -17.83 3.68
C ASN A 616 -4.35 -17.59 4.43
N VAL A 617 -4.74 -16.33 4.62
CA VAL A 617 -6.00 -15.97 5.30
C VAL A 617 -7.21 -16.20 4.40
N VAL A 618 -7.12 -15.88 3.11
CA VAL A 618 -8.26 -15.96 2.17
C VAL A 618 -8.54 -17.39 1.74
N TYR A 619 -7.50 -18.13 1.33
CA TYR A 619 -7.69 -19.44 0.71
C TYR A 619 -7.51 -20.63 1.66
N LYS A 620 -7.17 -20.38 2.94
CA LYS A 620 -7.03 -21.35 4.05
C LYS A 620 -6.62 -22.76 3.63
N SER A 621 -5.36 -23.14 3.85
CA SER A 621 -4.85 -24.48 3.52
C SER A 621 -4.48 -25.26 4.77
N ASP A 622 -4.84 -26.55 4.81
CA ASP A 622 -4.41 -27.50 5.84
C ASP A 622 -2.92 -27.88 5.69
N GLU A 623 -2.31 -27.58 4.54
CA GLU A 623 -0.89 -27.78 4.30
C GLU A 623 -0.09 -26.51 4.66
N LEU A 624 0.98 -26.68 5.43
CA LEU A 624 1.93 -25.60 5.70
C LEU A 624 2.62 -25.20 4.40
N LYS A 625 2.35 -23.96 3.95
CA LYS A 625 2.97 -23.41 2.75
C LYS A 625 4.33 -22.77 3.06
N VAL A 626 5.25 -22.96 2.13
CA VAL A 626 6.57 -22.30 2.13
C VAL A 626 6.71 -21.49 0.85
N TYR A 627 7.12 -20.23 0.95
CA TYR A 627 7.32 -19.36 -0.21
C TYR A 627 8.78 -18.96 -0.34
N HIS A 628 9.37 -19.22 -1.50
CA HIS A 628 10.67 -18.66 -1.84
C HIS A 628 10.50 -17.27 -2.48
N CYS A 629 11.17 -16.26 -1.91
CA CYS A 629 11.29 -14.93 -2.50
C CYS A 629 12.71 -14.77 -3.03
N THR A 630 12.91 -15.23 -4.27
CA THR A 630 14.22 -15.35 -4.90
C THR A 630 14.18 -14.79 -6.31
N THR A 631 15.31 -14.27 -6.78
CA THR A 631 15.46 -13.90 -8.20
C THR A 631 15.92 -15.10 -9.02
N GLY A 632 16.74 -15.97 -8.42
CA GLY A 632 17.12 -17.29 -8.86
C GLY A 632 17.31 -17.39 -10.37
N GLN A 633 16.58 -18.34 -10.98
CA GLN A 633 16.58 -18.55 -12.42
C GLN A 633 15.51 -17.70 -13.15
N MET A 634 14.66 -16.98 -12.42
CA MET A 634 13.60 -16.14 -13.01
C MET A 634 14.17 -14.85 -13.60
N ASN A 635 15.15 -14.25 -12.92
CA ASN A 635 15.89 -13.09 -13.39
C ASN A 635 17.34 -13.17 -12.88
N LYS A 636 18.16 -13.99 -13.52
CA LYS A 636 19.50 -14.34 -13.05
C LYS A 636 20.45 -13.12 -13.01
N PHE A 637 21.05 -12.89 -11.84
CA PHE A 637 22.11 -11.91 -11.61
C PHE A 637 23.37 -12.62 -11.12
N THR A 638 24.52 -12.45 -11.77
CA THR A 638 25.77 -13.16 -11.43
C THR A 638 26.76 -12.33 -10.63
N TRP A 639 27.69 -12.98 -9.92
CA TRP A 639 28.79 -12.29 -9.24
C TRP A 639 29.66 -11.48 -10.21
N GLY A 640 29.88 -11.96 -11.44
CA GLY A 640 30.57 -11.19 -12.48
C GLY A 640 29.81 -9.96 -12.97
N GLN A 641 28.46 -10.03 -13.03
CA GLN A 641 27.64 -8.84 -13.29
C GLN A 641 27.73 -7.84 -12.13
N MET A 642 27.69 -8.31 -10.88
CA MET A 642 27.91 -7.46 -9.71
C MET A 642 29.28 -6.79 -9.73
N GLU A 643 30.35 -7.52 -10.06
CA GLU A 643 31.71 -6.98 -10.21
C GLU A 643 31.74 -5.79 -11.17
N ARG A 644 31.26 -6.02 -12.40
CA ARG A 644 31.26 -5.01 -13.46
C ARG A 644 30.38 -3.82 -13.11
N MET A 645 29.14 -4.05 -12.69
CA MET A 645 28.18 -2.98 -12.42
C MET A 645 28.59 -2.16 -11.19
N SER A 646 29.09 -2.77 -10.12
CA SER A 646 29.58 -2.03 -8.96
C SER A 646 30.81 -1.19 -9.31
N HIS A 647 31.74 -1.72 -10.10
CA HIS A 647 32.86 -0.95 -10.64
C HIS A 647 32.37 0.27 -11.44
N GLU A 648 31.50 0.07 -12.42
CA GLU A 648 30.96 1.15 -13.26
C GLU A 648 30.24 2.21 -12.40
N CYS A 649 29.41 1.77 -11.44
CA CYS A 649 28.66 2.67 -10.56
C CYS A 649 29.59 3.54 -9.71
N PHE A 650 30.61 2.97 -9.05
CA PHE A 650 31.52 3.74 -8.21
C PHE A 650 32.56 4.55 -8.99
N MET A 651 32.83 4.19 -10.24
CA MET A 651 33.64 5.02 -11.14
C MET A 651 32.84 6.24 -11.64
N LYS A 652 31.54 6.08 -11.90
CA LYS A 652 30.62 7.16 -12.29
C LYS A 652 30.25 8.06 -11.11
N ASN A 653 29.96 7.43 -9.97
CA ASN A 653 29.43 8.06 -8.75
C ASN A 653 30.27 7.65 -7.51
N PRO A 654 31.51 8.15 -7.39
CA PRO A 654 32.39 7.76 -6.27
C PRO A 654 31.89 8.27 -4.92
N VAL A 655 32.24 7.52 -3.87
CA VAL A 655 32.08 7.95 -2.47
C VAL A 655 33.10 9.05 -2.13
N ASN A 656 32.78 9.91 -1.17
CA ASN A 656 33.64 11.04 -0.79
C ASN A 656 34.91 10.55 -0.09
N THR A 657 34.82 9.43 0.63
CA THR A 657 35.92 8.84 1.39
C THR A 657 36.75 7.83 0.59
N VAL A 658 36.72 7.87 -0.75
CA VAL A 658 37.43 6.93 -1.62
C VAL A 658 38.93 6.88 -1.29
N ALA A 659 39.38 5.75 -0.72
CA ALA A 659 40.77 5.56 -0.32
C ALA A 659 41.63 5.11 -1.52
N ARG A 660 41.05 4.25 -2.37
CA ARG A 660 41.70 3.71 -3.56
C ARG A 660 40.71 3.57 -4.70
N ILE A 661 41.22 3.41 -5.92
CA ILE A 661 40.38 3.22 -7.10
C ILE A 661 39.55 1.93 -6.91
N PRO A 662 38.21 2.01 -6.93
CA PRO A 662 37.34 0.84 -6.89
C PRO A 662 37.67 -0.08 -8.07
N ASN A 663 37.95 -1.35 -7.78
CA ASN A 663 38.27 -2.35 -8.79
C ASN A 663 38.03 -3.76 -8.19
N PRO A 664 36.77 -4.11 -7.92
CA PRO A 664 36.40 -5.41 -7.37
C PRO A 664 36.74 -6.52 -8.35
N ARG A 665 37.04 -7.71 -7.82
CA ARG A 665 37.32 -8.93 -8.59
C ARG A 665 36.82 -10.17 -7.85
N PHE A 666 36.08 -11.03 -8.54
CA PHE A 666 35.71 -12.36 -8.06
C PHE A 666 36.59 -13.41 -8.70
N THR A 667 37.13 -14.32 -7.89
CA THR A 667 37.90 -15.45 -8.41
C THR A 667 37.61 -16.74 -7.65
N LYS A 668 37.54 -17.85 -8.39
CA LYS A 668 37.39 -19.18 -7.82
C LYS A 668 38.73 -19.81 -7.42
N SER A 669 39.84 -19.29 -7.95
CA SER A 669 41.18 -19.81 -7.67
C SER A 669 41.66 -19.34 -6.31
N TYR A 670 41.82 -20.28 -5.37
CA TYR A 670 42.36 -20.01 -4.04
C TYR A 670 43.75 -19.37 -4.09
N VAL A 671 44.65 -19.93 -4.90
CA VAL A 671 46.03 -19.43 -5.01
C VAL A 671 46.04 -17.99 -5.55
N TRP A 672 45.27 -17.73 -6.60
CA TRP A 672 45.20 -16.40 -7.18
C TRP A 672 44.52 -15.39 -6.24
N HIS A 673 43.50 -15.83 -5.50
CA HIS A 673 42.87 -15.04 -4.45
C HIS A 673 43.89 -14.59 -3.40
N GLU A 674 44.68 -15.50 -2.82
CA GLU A 674 45.67 -15.14 -1.79
C GLU A 674 46.75 -14.19 -2.31
N VAL A 675 47.21 -14.40 -3.56
CA VAL A 675 48.12 -13.46 -4.23
C VAL A 675 47.48 -12.07 -4.34
N CYS A 676 46.23 -12.00 -4.79
CA CYS A 676 45.51 -10.72 -4.89
C CYS A 676 45.28 -10.09 -3.53
N VAL A 677 44.93 -10.85 -2.48
CA VAL A 677 44.76 -10.33 -1.11
C VAL A 677 46.07 -9.70 -0.60
N LEU A 678 47.22 -10.35 -0.85
CA LEU A 678 48.52 -9.80 -0.46
C LEU A 678 48.77 -8.44 -1.12
N PHE A 679 48.61 -8.33 -2.44
CA PHE A 679 48.93 -7.12 -3.19
C PHE A 679 47.84 -6.05 -3.19
N ASP A 680 46.57 -6.43 -3.06
CA ASP A 680 45.44 -5.50 -3.09
C ASP A 680 44.91 -5.15 -1.72
N HIS A 681 45.10 -5.95 -0.66
CA HIS A 681 44.57 -5.61 0.68
C HIS A 681 45.69 -5.42 1.69
N VAL A 682 46.54 -6.43 1.88
CA VAL A 682 47.52 -6.48 2.98
C VAL A 682 48.63 -5.44 2.79
N LEU A 683 49.41 -5.52 1.71
CA LEU A 683 50.52 -4.59 1.47
C LEU A 683 50.05 -3.13 1.41
N PRO A 684 48.97 -2.78 0.68
CA PRO A 684 48.47 -1.42 0.67
C PRO A 684 48.01 -0.92 2.04
N ALA A 685 47.41 -1.76 2.88
CA ALA A 685 46.96 -1.35 4.21
C ALA A 685 48.13 -0.96 5.11
N TYR A 686 49.22 -1.75 5.13
CA TYR A 686 50.44 -1.40 5.86
C TYR A 686 51.10 -0.13 5.33
N LEU A 687 51.12 0.06 4.01
CA LEU A 687 51.65 1.29 3.40
C LEU A 687 50.81 2.51 3.79
N MET A 688 49.48 2.41 3.74
CA MET A 688 48.59 3.51 4.13
C MET A 688 48.71 3.82 5.62
N ASP A 689 48.83 2.81 6.48
CA ASP A 689 49.04 2.99 7.92
C ASP A 689 50.40 3.61 8.24
N MET A 690 51.46 3.23 7.52
CA MET A 690 52.75 3.89 7.58
C MET A 690 52.63 5.37 7.20
N MET A 691 51.94 5.69 6.10
CA MET A 691 51.73 7.08 5.67
C MET A 691 50.91 7.88 6.70
N MET A 692 49.89 7.27 7.32
CA MET A 692 49.14 7.90 8.41
C MET A 692 50.04 8.19 9.60
N TRP A 693 50.83 7.20 10.03
CA TRP A 693 51.75 7.33 11.15
C TRP A 693 52.80 8.43 10.92
N VAL A 694 53.43 8.45 9.73
CA VAL A 694 54.37 9.52 9.34
C VAL A 694 53.69 10.89 9.28
N SER A 695 52.39 10.94 8.96
CA SER A 695 51.59 12.18 8.96
C SER A 695 51.04 12.55 10.35
N GLY A 696 51.49 11.90 11.43
CA GLY A 696 51.03 12.13 12.80
C GLY A 696 49.60 11.64 13.09
N LYS A 697 49.01 10.82 12.21
CA LYS A 697 47.67 10.24 12.36
C LYS A 697 47.75 8.81 12.87
N ARG A 698 46.70 8.37 13.58
CA ARG A 698 46.60 7.00 14.08
C ARG A 698 46.38 6.01 12.92
N PRO A 699 47.18 4.93 12.79
CA PRO A 699 46.95 3.88 11.79
C PRO A 699 45.65 3.11 12.05
N ILE A 700 44.86 2.86 11.00
CA ILE A 700 43.54 2.22 11.05
C ILE A 700 43.28 1.20 9.94
N PHE A 701 44.01 1.24 8.81
CA PHE A 701 43.69 0.46 7.62
C PHE A 701 43.91 -1.03 7.78
N VAL A 702 44.95 -1.47 8.51
CA VAL A 702 45.16 -2.90 8.80
C VAL A 702 43.97 -3.45 9.61
N LYS A 703 43.52 -2.71 10.63
CA LYS A 703 42.36 -3.10 11.44
C LYS A 703 41.06 -3.19 10.62
N ILE A 704 40.88 -2.28 9.66
CA ILE A 704 39.74 -2.32 8.74
C ILE A 704 39.83 -3.55 7.84
N GLN A 705 41.01 -3.86 7.30
CA GLN A 705 41.21 -5.05 6.46
C GLN A 705 40.99 -6.35 7.24
N ASP A 706 41.43 -6.44 8.50
CA ASP A 706 41.18 -7.63 9.33
C ASP A 706 39.67 -7.87 9.54
N LYS A 707 38.90 -6.79 9.77
CA LYS A 707 37.44 -6.88 9.87
C LYS A 707 36.80 -7.31 8.55
N LEU A 708 37.24 -6.72 7.42
CA LEU A 708 36.73 -7.08 6.09
C LEU A 708 37.04 -8.54 5.75
N ARG A 709 38.25 -9.02 6.05
CA ARG A 709 38.65 -10.41 5.79
C ARG A 709 37.76 -11.40 6.54
N LYS A 710 37.46 -11.14 7.82
CA LYS A 710 36.53 -11.97 8.61
C LYS A 710 35.12 -11.95 8.00
N ALA A 711 34.61 -10.76 7.68
CA ALA A 711 33.28 -10.60 7.08
C ALA A 711 33.16 -11.35 5.73
N VAL A 712 34.12 -11.16 4.82
CA VAL A 712 34.14 -11.84 3.51
C VAL A 712 34.29 -13.35 3.67
N GLY A 713 35.14 -13.83 4.59
CA GLY A 713 35.34 -15.26 4.82
C GLY A 713 34.06 -16.00 5.21
N SER A 714 33.15 -15.35 5.95
CA SER A 714 31.84 -15.92 6.29
C SER A 714 30.91 -16.13 5.08
N LEU A 715 31.23 -15.50 3.94
CA LEU A 715 30.45 -15.54 2.70
C LEU A 715 31.04 -16.47 1.64
N ASP A 716 32.28 -16.95 1.82
CA ASP A 716 33.00 -17.78 0.85
C ASP A 716 32.18 -18.99 0.38
N TYR A 717 31.38 -19.59 1.26
CA TYR A 717 30.50 -20.71 0.89
C TYR A 717 29.39 -20.28 -0.07
N PHE A 718 28.74 -19.13 0.18
CA PHE A 718 27.63 -18.65 -0.63
C PHE A 718 28.06 -18.07 -1.97
N THR A 719 29.24 -17.45 -2.03
CA THR A 719 29.75 -16.86 -3.28
C THR A 719 30.33 -17.91 -4.24
N GLN A 720 30.73 -19.09 -3.73
CA GLN A 720 31.33 -20.15 -4.54
C GLN A 720 30.35 -21.26 -4.97
N ASN A 721 29.13 -21.25 -4.44
CA ASN A 721 28.09 -22.23 -4.74
C ASN A 721 26.86 -21.55 -5.37
N GLU A 722 26.03 -22.34 -6.04
CA GLU A 722 24.77 -21.91 -6.65
C GLU A 722 23.66 -22.91 -6.32
N TRP A 723 22.46 -22.38 -6.07
CA TRP A 723 21.26 -23.14 -5.72
C TRP A 723 20.13 -22.89 -6.71
N VAL A 724 19.23 -23.86 -6.82
CA VAL A 724 18.02 -23.77 -7.63
C VAL A 724 16.81 -23.86 -6.69
N PHE A 725 16.07 -22.76 -6.59
CA PHE A 725 14.86 -22.66 -5.77
C PHE A 725 13.62 -22.93 -6.63
N SER A 726 12.71 -23.78 -6.15
CA SER A 726 11.35 -23.88 -6.66
C SER A 726 10.59 -22.58 -6.33
N ASN A 727 9.78 -22.07 -7.25
CA ASN A 727 8.97 -20.85 -7.07
C ASN A 727 7.50 -21.09 -7.46
N LYS A 728 7.01 -22.32 -7.27
CA LYS A 728 5.65 -22.73 -7.67
C LYS A 728 4.59 -21.97 -6.88
N ASN A 729 4.79 -21.80 -5.57
CA ASN A 729 3.86 -21.08 -4.72
C ASN A 729 3.88 -19.57 -5.03
N LEU A 730 5.01 -19.01 -5.46
CA LEU A 730 5.08 -17.64 -5.96
C LEU A 730 4.26 -17.46 -7.25
N ASP A 731 4.39 -18.36 -8.21
CA ASP A 731 3.62 -18.30 -9.47
C ASP A 731 2.12 -18.46 -9.20
N ASP A 732 1.72 -19.39 -8.32
CA ASP A 732 0.34 -19.56 -7.87
C ASP A 732 -0.21 -18.30 -7.19
N LEU A 733 0.58 -17.69 -6.31
CA LEU A 733 0.22 -16.44 -5.63
C LEU A 733 -0.04 -15.31 -6.64
N LEU A 734 0.88 -15.11 -7.60
CA LEU A 734 0.68 -14.11 -8.65
C LEU A 734 -0.60 -14.38 -9.44
N ASN A 735 -0.89 -15.64 -9.78
CA ASN A 735 -2.06 -16.00 -10.58
C ASN A 735 -3.39 -15.68 -9.87
N LYS A 736 -3.43 -15.76 -8.54
CA LYS A 736 -4.60 -15.44 -7.72
C LYS A 736 -4.85 -13.95 -7.55
N MET A 737 -3.81 -13.12 -7.66
CA MET A 737 -3.92 -11.68 -7.47
C MET A 737 -4.55 -11.00 -8.69
N THR A 738 -5.35 -9.96 -8.43
CA THR A 738 -5.88 -9.05 -9.46
C THR A 738 -4.75 -8.25 -10.13
N PRO A 739 -4.95 -7.71 -11.35
CA PRO A 739 -3.96 -6.83 -11.99
C PRO A 739 -3.57 -5.62 -11.12
N GLU A 740 -4.52 -5.06 -10.39
CA GLU A 740 -4.38 -3.91 -9.50
C GLU A 740 -3.51 -4.27 -8.28
N ASP A 741 -3.75 -5.44 -7.67
CA ASP A 741 -2.94 -5.92 -6.54
C ASP A 741 -1.52 -6.26 -6.98
N ARG A 742 -1.35 -6.88 -8.16
CA ARG A 742 -0.01 -7.13 -8.72
C ARG A 742 0.78 -5.85 -8.95
N LYS A 743 0.08 -4.75 -9.26
CA LYS A 743 0.71 -3.43 -9.42
C LYS A 743 1.04 -2.80 -8.06
N THR A 744 0.13 -2.92 -7.09
CA THR A 744 0.26 -2.32 -5.75
C THR A 744 1.28 -3.07 -4.90
N PHE A 745 1.11 -4.37 -4.76
CA PHE A 745 2.04 -5.28 -4.08
C PHE A 745 2.95 -5.95 -5.11
N ASN A 746 3.68 -5.15 -5.88
CA ASN A 746 4.54 -5.71 -6.92
C ASN A 746 5.73 -6.47 -6.31
N PHE A 747 5.80 -7.77 -6.60
CA PHE A 747 6.94 -8.63 -6.31
C PHE A 747 7.40 -9.45 -7.54
N ASN A 748 7.08 -9.00 -8.75
CA ASN A 748 7.54 -9.62 -9.98
C ASN A 748 9.01 -9.30 -10.26
N VAL A 749 9.89 -10.24 -9.90
CA VAL A 749 11.35 -10.08 -10.07
C VAL A 749 11.80 -9.96 -11.54
N LYS A 750 11.00 -10.42 -12.52
CA LYS A 750 11.35 -10.31 -13.95
C LYS A 750 11.35 -8.87 -14.44
N SER A 751 10.69 -7.96 -13.72
CA SER A 751 10.65 -6.53 -14.04
C SER A 751 11.92 -5.78 -13.58
N ILE A 752 12.79 -6.41 -12.80
CA ILE A 752 14.02 -5.77 -12.31
C ILE A 752 15.01 -5.62 -13.46
N HIS A 753 15.39 -4.38 -13.75
CA HIS A 753 16.50 -4.07 -14.64
C HIS A 753 17.79 -3.86 -13.82
N TRP A 754 18.67 -4.86 -13.83
CA TRP A 754 19.85 -4.91 -12.97
C TRP A 754 20.77 -3.67 -13.03
N PRO A 755 21.09 -3.08 -14.21
CA PRO A 755 21.94 -1.89 -14.25
C PRO A 755 21.36 -0.70 -13.48
N THR A 756 20.06 -0.42 -13.63
CA THR A 756 19.41 0.72 -12.95
C THR A 756 19.21 0.44 -11.46
N TYR A 757 18.91 -0.81 -11.10
CA TYR A 757 18.86 -1.24 -9.70
C TYR A 757 20.23 -1.06 -9.02
N MET A 758 21.31 -1.56 -9.63
CA MET A 758 22.66 -1.44 -9.06
C MET A 758 23.14 0.02 -8.97
N GLU A 759 22.82 0.87 -9.95
CA GLU A 759 23.11 2.30 -9.86
C GLU A 759 22.37 2.96 -8.68
N SER A 760 21.07 2.68 -8.56
CA SER A 760 20.26 3.19 -7.44
C SER A 760 20.75 2.68 -6.09
N TYR A 761 21.14 1.41 -6.00
CA TYR A 761 21.69 0.81 -4.79
C TYR A 761 23.04 1.47 -4.41
N CYS A 762 23.97 1.63 -5.34
CA CYS A 762 25.25 2.27 -5.06
C CYS A 762 25.09 3.75 -4.63
N LEU A 763 24.18 4.49 -5.27
CA LEU A 763 23.81 5.85 -4.85
C LEU A 763 23.12 5.87 -3.48
N GLY A 764 22.28 4.87 -3.22
CA GLY A 764 21.64 4.62 -1.95
C GLY A 764 22.62 4.45 -0.80
N ILE A 765 23.66 3.64 -1.00
CA ILE A 765 24.76 3.47 -0.04
C ILE A 765 25.41 4.81 0.29
N LYS A 766 25.71 5.62 -0.73
CA LYS A 766 26.27 6.95 -0.55
C LYS A 766 25.34 7.84 0.30
N ARG A 767 24.05 7.86 -0.03
CA ARG A 767 23.06 8.77 0.57
C ARG A 767 22.61 8.36 1.98
N PHE A 768 22.30 7.09 2.20
CA PHE A 768 21.61 6.61 3.40
C PHE A 768 22.55 5.95 4.40
N VAL A 769 23.58 5.24 3.92
CA VAL A 769 24.53 4.51 4.78
C VAL A 769 25.73 5.39 5.13
N LEU A 770 26.40 5.94 4.11
CA LEU A 770 27.55 6.85 4.31
C LEU A 770 27.13 8.27 4.66
N ARG A 771 25.84 8.61 4.52
CA ARG A 771 25.26 9.93 4.82
C ARG A 771 25.95 11.06 4.06
N GLU A 772 26.37 10.80 2.83
CA GLU A 772 27.01 11.78 1.96
C GLU A 772 25.98 12.53 1.11
N GLU A 773 26.18 13.84 0.97
CA GLU A 773 25.38 14.71 0.11
C GLU A 773 25.74 14.51 -1.38
N LEU A 774 24.73 14.38 -2.25
CA LEU A 774 24.97 14.22 -3.70
C LEU A 774 25.52 15.49 -4.36
N SER A 775 25.39 16.66 -3.71
CA SER A 775 26.00 17.92 -4.15
C SER A 775 27.53 17.86 -4.17
N GLU A 776 28.15 16.96 -3.37
CA GLU A 776 29.60 16.81 -3.28
C GLU A 776 30.22 15.87 -4.33
N LEU A 777 29.40 15.31 -5.24
CA LEU A 777 29.84 14.33 -6.23
C LEU A 777 30.97 14.86 -7.13
N SER A 778 31.02 16.17 -7.39
CA SER A 778 32.09 16.82 -8.14
C SER A 778 33.45 16.71 -7.45
N LYS A 779 33.50 16.94 -6.13
CA LYS A 779 34.71 16.80 -5.30
C LYS A 779 35.16 15.33 -5.24
N ALA A 780 34.22 14.40 -5.07
CA ALA A 780 34.52 12.96 -5.07
C ALA A 780 35.15 12.51 -6.40
N ARG A 781 34.59 12.97 -7.53
CA ARG A 781 35.15 12.70 -8.87
C ARG A 781 36.55 13.30 -9.06
N GLN A 782 36.82 14.49 -8.52
CA GLN A 782 38.17 15.07 -8.55
C GLN A 782 39.17 14.25 -7.74
N THR A 783 38.76 13.77 -6.56
CA THR A 783 39.58 12.88 -5.71
C THR A 783 39.89 11.58 -6.44
N LEU A 784 38.90 10.93 -7.06
CA LEU A 784 39.11 9.73 -7.87
C LEU A 784 40.05 9.99 -9.06
N LYS A 785 39.88 11.10 -9.79
CA LYS A 785 40.79 11.49 -10.90
C LYS A 785 42.23 11.68 -10.41
N ARG A 786 42.43 12.26 -9.22
CA ARG A 786 43.76 12.39 -8.62
C ARG A 786 44.36 11.01 -8.33
N LEU A 787 43.59 10.10 -7.75
CA LEU A 787 44.03 8.72 -7.51
C LEU A 787 44.39 8.00 -8.82
N GLN A 788 43.62 8.18 -9.89
CA GLN A 788 43.92 7.64 -11.22
C GLN A 788 45.25 8.17 -11.77
N ARG A 789 45.52 9.47 -11.65
CA ARG A 789 46.80 10.08 -12.06
C ARG A 789 47.97 9.53 -11.24
N ILE A 790 47.80 9.40 -9.93
CA ILE A 790 48.82 8.81 -9.03
C ILE A 790 49.09 7.36 -9.45
N ASN A 791 48.05 6.56 -9.62
CA ASN A 791 48.17 5.15 -10.03
C ASN A 791 48.87 5.02 -11.40
N PHE A 792 48.52 5.88 -12.36
CA PHE A 792 49.22 5.93 -13.65
C PHE A 792 50.71 6.26 -13.49
N ALA A 793 51.05 7.29 -12.70
CA ALA A 793 52.44 7.69 -12.45
C ALA A 793 53.24 6.56 -11.75
N VAL A 794 52.65 5.92 -10.76
CA VAL A 794 53.25 4.76 -10.05
C VAL A 794 53.47 3.60 -11.01
N ASN A 795 52.49 3.26 -11.85
CA ASN A 795 52.63 2.18 -12.83
C ASN A 795 53.70 2.48 -13.88
N VAL A 796 53.79 3.72 -14.37
CA VAL A 796 54.86 4.15 -15.29
C VAL A 796 56.22 4.06 -14.60
N PHE A 797 56.33 4.51 -13.34
CA PHE A 797 57.57 4.40 -12.57
C PHE A 797 57.98 2.93 -12.36
N LEU A 798 57.06 2.07 -11.92
CA LEU A 798 57.32 0.64 -11.73
C LEU A 798 57.71 -0.04 -13.04
N PHE A 799 57.02 0.28 -14.15
CA PHE A 799 57.38 -0.22 -15.48
C PHE A 799 58.81 0.19 -15.85
N ILE A 800 59.18 1.46 -15.68
CA ILE A 800 60.55 1.94 -15.94
C ILE A 800 61.57 1.25 -15.03
N ALA A 801 61.26 1.07 -13.75
CA ALA A 801 62.14 0.42 -12.78
C ALA A 801 62.38 -1.05 -13.14
N VAL A 802 61.33 -1.80 -13.42
CA VAL A 802 61.39 -3.21 -13.88
C VAL A 802 62.14 -3.30 -15.20
N TRP A 803 61.83 -2.42 -16.16
CA TRP A 803 62.50 -2.38 -17.46
C TRP A 803 64.01 -2.10 -17.33
N ARG A 804 64.41 -1.16 -16.46
CA ARG A 804 65.82 -0.90 -16.16
C ARG A 804 66.51 -2.11 -15.53
N LEU A 805 65.86 -2.78 -14.58
CA LEU A 805 66.39 -4.01 -13.98
C LEU A 805 66.57 -5.12 -15.03
N LEU A 806 65.59 -5.30 -15.92
CA LEU A 806 65.64 -6.30 -17.00
C LEU A 806 66.76 -6.01 -18.01
N ILE A 807 66.92 -4.76 -18.47
CA ILE A 807 68.03 -4.38 -19.38
C ILE A 807 69.39 -4.62 -18.73
N ASN A 808 69.50 -4.36 -17.44
CA ASN A 808 70.75 -4.55 -16.71
C ASN A 808 71.09 -6.04 -16.52
N ARG A 809 70.10 -6.93 -16.42
CA ARG A 809 70.28 -8.35 -16.13
C ARG A 809 70.18 -9.29 -17.34
N VAL A 810 69.51 -8.88 -18.42
CA VAL A 810 69.19 -9.73 -19.58
C VAL A 810 69.78 -9.14 -20.85
N ALA A 811 70.77 -9.82 -21.45
CA ALA A 811 71.47 -9.36 -22.65
C ALA A 811 70.53 -9.13 -23.84
N VAL A 812 69.55 -10.02 -24.05
CA VAL A 812 68.55 -9.91 -25.13
C VAL A 812 67.70 -8.65 -24.97
N ALA A 813 67.25 -8.32 -23.76
CA ALA A 813 66.48 -7.11 -23.48
C ALA A 813 67.29 -5.83 -23.74
N ARG A 814 68.60 -5.85 -23.43
CA ARG A 814 69.53 -4.74 -23.71
C ARG A 814 69.72 -4.53 -25.21
N THR A 815 69.89 -5.61 -25.98
CA THR A 815 70.02 -5.54 -27.43
C THR A 815 68.74 -5.01 -28.09
N LEU A 816 67.57 -5.53 -27.66
CA LEU A 816 66.26 -5.06 -28.14
C LEU A 816 66.05 -3.57 -27.82
N TRP A 817 66.41 -3.13 -26.61
CA TRP A 817 66.31 -1.73 -26.21
C TRP A 817 67.21 -0.82 -27.04
N ASN A 818 68.47 -1.19 -27.23
CA ASN A 818 69.40 -0.40 -28.06
C ASN A 818 68.95 -0.34 -29.52
N PHE A 819 68.35 -1.42 -30.03
CA PHE A 819 67.74 -1.45 -31.36
C PHE A 819 66.56 -0.47 -31.46
N LEU A 820 65.59 -0.54 -30.52
CA LEU A 820 64.42 0.33 -30.48
C LEU A 820 64.81 1.80 -30.28
N LEU A 821 65.75 2.09 -29.37
CA LEU A 821 66.26 3.44 -29.12
C LEU A 821 66.98 3.99 -30.35
N GLY A 822 67.80 3.15 -31.00
CA GLY A 822 68.46 3.50 -32.26
C GLY A 822 67.46 3.79 -33.38
N TRP A 823 66.36 3.04 -33.47
CA TRP A 823 65.29 3.26 -34.43
C TRP A 823 64.53 4.56 -34.14
N ALA A 824 64.16 4.81 -32.88
CA ALA A 824 63.52 6.04 -32.43
C ALA A 824 64.39 7.28 -32.67
N ILE A 825 65.70 7.21 -32.42
CA ILE A 825 66.66 8.29 -32.70
C ILE A 825 66.76 8.54 -34.21
N ARG A 826 66.73 7.49 -35.05
CA ARG A 826 66.72 7.65 -36.52
C ARG A 826 65.43 8.30 -37.02
N ILE A 827 64.27 7.96 -36.44
CA ILE A 827 63.00 8.62 -36.75
C ILE A 827 63.03 10.08 -36.29
N PHE A 828 63.46 10.36 -35.06
CA PHE A 828 63.55 11.71 -34.53
C PHE A 828 64.51 12.59 -35.35
N LYS A 829 65.64 12.03 -35.83
CA LYS A 829 66.57 12.70 -36.74
C LYS A 829 66.02 12.93 -38.15
N ARG A 830 64.99 12.18 -38.56
CA ARG A 830 64.29 12.30 -39.85
C ARG A 830 63.00 13.13 -39.77
N MET A 831 62.52 13.47 -38.57
CA MET A 831 61.44 14.44 -38.41
C MET A 831 61.93 15.82 -38.85
N PRO A 832 61.23 16.51 -39.78
CA PRO A 832 61.58 17.88 -40.15
C PRO A 832 61.53 18.79 -38.92
N LYS A 833 62.48 19.73 -38.79
CA LYS A 833 62.45 20.80 -37.79
C LYS A 833 61.24 21.72 -38.06
N VAL A 834 60.04 21.34 -37.64
CA VAL A 834 58.88 22.24 -37.58
C VAL A 834 58.96 23.02 -36.27
N ALA A 835 59.94 23.92 -36.21
CA ALA A 835 60.05 25.01 -35.24
C ALA A 835 61.21 25.92 -35.69
N LYS A 836 61.05 26.59 -36.83
CA LYS A 836 61.83 27.77 -37.23
C LYS A 836 61.21 28.44 -38.48
N SER A 837 60.01 28.99 -38.32
CA SER A 837 59.57 30.24 -38.96
C SER A 837 58.18 30.61 -38.45
N SER A 838 58.07 31.83 -37.90
CA SER A 838 56.87 32.67 -37.69
C SER A 838 55.66 32.05 -37.01
#